data_AF-A0A1Q9ED11-F1
#
_entry.id   AF-A0A1Q9ED11-F1
#
_cell.length_a   1.000
_cell.length_b   1.000
_cell.length_c   1.000
_cell.angle_alpha   90.00
_cell.angle_beta   90.00
_cell.angle_gamma   90.00
#
_symmetry.space_group_name_H-M   'P 1'
#
loop_
_entity.id
_entity.type
_entity.pdbx_description
1 polymer ?
#
loop_
_entity_poly.entity_id
_entity_poly.type
_entity_poly.pdbx_seq_one_letter_code
_entity_poly.pdbx_strand_id
1 'polypeptide(L)'
;MQVNVSRVLDSLAEQHYEIREHLQGLVEQEEEPSVGADQLYWTALKGLELQSRNLRDLEGGLLRSAHPVVLKSLSVAEDLGTGESEGAETAAEEEPVAVDVSDPPPLQTKIIAADQVRREPEKWIPSMTDEYQSLVSKTGAVEELSEGEYRALAEDPCITLEIIPGKLVYVHKTSGRRKSRIVGCGNFCRGENSERNELYASGAGAESLRLMIRRCALQPEWVLTSVDVRTAFLQAPLLEKQREGKRLVTIVRVPSILRETGVTACRFWKVRKALYGLASAPKSWSNHRDKVLAGIRVPCEGGVLQLSKMLEDANLLHIMMVPKEAGGEAVIKALQDQWELSSPEWLAEPGDQMKFAGYELQKTPEGVRLHQESYVQDLLEQNEELVEGEERTPAIKMGTIEEPDNDAERRELTKRSQGLIGQLLWLAGRTRPDLAYAVSMAAQKIASNPREAAARAEHVVKYLRSAPAVSLHYKVAGDSWGKWNHLRHKQTSTTVEVYTDASFAADEQCRSFGSVQLYWGGALVSWAAGRQSLIAAHTAESELYSLSEGHLMGKAFRPTVAALMNVSERDVICHLYCDNSAAVQLCTLESGSWRTRHLRLRGAVIRQDLENDAWSLAHLDGVYMPADLGTKPVGPARLEDLVKVCDLWAPHLEQSSDPPRPSVAAVRLIESSMVMTKGGLRVTMKMSLQLVNGPQTQVDVTGGEGVYGFQFYVAQHGGNIFATGSGVAPMRAVIESGALKGKTCRLYYGARTEAGMAYADRFEDWKKRGIEVIPTLSKPSDDWSGRTGYVQEVLQEDESRGEGFVLSSVHGALLCGQKDMVEAVRKVYEELGVPQERTLLNF
;
A
#
# COMPACT_ATOMS: atom_id res chain seq x y z
N MET A 1 -29.58 12.13 -23.12
CA MET A 1 -29.50 11.14 -22.01
C MET A 1 -30.22 11.58 -20.73
N GLN A 2 -30.19 12.87 -20.33
CA GLN A 2 -30.93 13.34 -19.14
C GLN A 2 -32.43 12.95 -19.11
N VAL A 3 -33.11 13.00 -20.26
CA VAL A 3 -34.54 12.66 -20.38
C VAL A 3 -34.86 11.17 -20.14
N ASN A 4 -33.88 10.26 -20.28
CA ASN A 4 -34.10 8.81 -20.15
C ASN A 4 -33.87 8.29 -18.71
N VAL A 5 -32.95 8.90 -17.96
CA VAL A 5 -32.64 8.50 -16.58
C VAL A 5 -33.72 9.00 -15.61
N SER A 6 -34.20 10.24 -15.76
CA SER A 6 -35.31 10.76 -14.96
C SER A 6 -36.52 9.85 -15.08
N ARG A 7 -36.89 9.47 -16.30
CA ARG A 7 -38.07 8.64 -16.57
C ARG A 7 -38.01 7.24 -15.94
N VAL A 8 -36.81 6.67 -15.84
CA VAL A 8 -36.57 5.37 -15.16
C VAL A 8 -36.68 5.55 -13.64
N LEU A 9 -36.10 6.63 -13.10
CA LEU A 9 -36.17 6.92 -11.66
C LEU A 9 -37.57 7.30 -11.19
N ASP A 10 -38.32 8.05 -12.00
CA ASP A 10 -39.71 8.43 -11.74
C ASP A 10 -40.61 7.19 -11.74
N SER A 11 -40.43 6.28 -12.72
CA SER A 11 -41.12 4.98 -12.75
C SER A 11 -40.76 4.09 -11.56
N LEU A 12 -39.53 4.15 -11.06
CA LEU A 12 -39.09 3.40 -9.89
C LEU A 12 -39.70 3.94 -8.60
N ALA A 13 -39.79 5.26 -8.49
CA ALA A 13 -40.38 5.95 -7.34
C ALA A 13 -41.89 5.65 -7.26
N GLU A 14 -42.58 5.63 -8.39
CA GLU A 14 -44.01 5.31 -8.48
C GLU A 14 -44.28 3.86 -8.07
N GLN A 15 -43.48 2.90 -8.55
CA GLN A 15 -43.57 1.49 -8.15
C GLN A 15 -43.24 1.29 -6.66
N HIS A 16 -42.27 2.02 -6.12
CA HIS A 16 -41.92 1.96 -4.71
C HIS A 16 -43.03 2.55 -3.83
N TYR A 17 -43.71 3.60 -4.30
CA TYR A 17 -44.84 4.21 -3.63
C TYR A 17 -46.03 3.25 -3.55
N GLU A 18 -46.39 2.60 -4.67
CA GLU A 18 -47.47 1.60 -4.70
C GLU A 18 -47.22 0.40 -3.77
N ILE A 19 -45.99 -0.12 -3.74
CA ILE A 19 -45.60 -1.21 -2.84
C ILE A 19 -45.70 -0.77 -1.38
N ARG A 20 -45.28 0.45 -1.07
CA ARG A 20 -45.32 0.99 0.28
C ARG A 20 -46.74 1.21 0.78
N GLU A 21 -47.62 1.79 -0.04
CA GLU A 21 -49.05 1.97 0.28
C GLU A 21 -49.72 0.62 0.55
N HIS A 22 -49.42 -0.38 -0.29
CA HIS A 22 -49.99 -1.71 -0.14
C HIS A 22 -49.50 -2.41 1.15
N LEU A 23 -48.21 -2.29 1.46
CA LEU A 23 -47.63 -2.83 2.70
C LEU A 23 -48.14 -2.08 3.94
N GLN A 24 -48.37 -0.76 3.86
CA GLN A 24 -48.97 0.00 4.96
C GLN A 24 -50.43 -0.42 5.18
N GLY A 25 -51.21 -0.65 4.12
CA GLY A 25 -52.57 -1.18 4.24
C GLY A 25 -52.64 -2.57 4.89
N LEU A 26 -51.69 -3.45 4.60
CA LEU A 26 -51.58 -4.78 5.23
C LEU A 26 -51.21 -4.69 6.72
N VAL A 27 -50.35 -3.73 7.09
CA VAL A 27 -49.96 -3.49 8.49
C VAL A 27 -51.08 -2.86 9.30
N GLU A 28 -51.88 -1.97 8.70
CA GLU A 28 -53.02 -1.33 9.37
C GLU A 28 -54.22 -2.26 9.57
N GLN A 29 -54.31 -3.35 8.82
CA GLN A 29 -55.41 -4.34 8.91
C GLN A 29 -55.06 -5.60 9.72
N GLU A 30 -53.84 -5.71 10.27
CA GLU A 30 -53.34 -6.87 11.04
C GLU A 30 -53.52 -8.24 10.33
N GLU A 31 -53.50 -8.29 8.99
CA GLU A 31 -53.54 -9.55 8.23
C GLU A 31 -52.12 -10.11 7.95
N GLU A 32 -51.92 -11.43 8.09
CA GLU A 32 -50.69 -12.10 7.64
C GLU A 32 -50.55 -12.00 6.11
N PRO A 33 -49.34 -11.73 5.59
CA PRO A 33 -49.14 -11.52 4.16
C PRO A 33 -49.48 -12.79 3.37
N SER A 34 -50.59 -12.76 2.63
CA SER A 34 -50.97 -13.86 1.76
C SER A 34 -49.97 -14.04 0.60
N VAL A 35 -49.99 -15.22 -0.03
CA VAL A 35 -49.17 -15.62 -1.18
C VAL A 35 -49.12 -14.56 -2.32
N GLY A 36 -50.11 -13.68 -2.41
CA GLY A 36 -50.14 -12.57 -3.36
C GLY A 36 -49.11 -11.46 -3.09
N ALA A 37 -48.79 -11.16 -1.83
CA ALA A 37 -47.82 -10.13 -1.45
C ALA A 37 -46.38 -10.54 -1.80
N ASP A 38 -46.06 -11.83 -1.63
CA ASP A 38 -44.79 -12.42 -2.04
C ASP A 38 -44.64 -12.38 -3.57
N GLN A 39 -45.71 -12.71 -4.30
CA GLN A 39 -45.67 -12.68 -5.76
C GLN A 39 -45.50 -11.25 -6.32
N LEU A 40 -46.11 -10.25 -5.70
CA LEU A 40 -45.91 -8.83 -6.00
C LEU A 40 -44.48 -8.36 -5.67
N TYR A 41 -43.95 -8.75 -4.50
CA TYR A 41 -42.58 -8.44 -4.09
C TYR A 41 -41.54 -9.03 -5.05
N TRP A 42 -41.68 -10.32 -5.43
CA TRP A 42 -40.77 -10.97 -6.38
C TRP A 42 -40.89 -10.41 -7.80
N THR A 43 -42.09 -9.99 -8.21
CA THR A 43 -42.31 -9.34 -9.51
C THR A 43 -41.68 -7.95 -9.54
N ALA A 44 -41.81 -7.17 -8.47
CA ALA A 44 -41.14 -5.89 -8.30
C ALA A 44 -39.62 -6.03 -8.25
N LEU A 45 -39.10 -7.05 -7.56
CA LEU A 45 -37.66 -7.34 -7.50
C LEU A 45 -37.11 -7.71 -8.88
N LYS A 46 -37.86 -8.47 -9.68
CA LYS A 46 -37.50 -8.79 -11.07
C LYS A 46 -37.50 -7.55 -11.97
N GLY A 47 -38.47 -6.64 -11.77
CA GLY A 47 -38.51 -5.34 -12.44
C GLY A 47 -37.31 -4.46 -12.08
N LEU A 48 -36.97 -4.39 -10.79
CA LEU A 48 -35.79 -3.69 -10.26
C LEU A 48 -34.47 -4.28 -10.78
N GLU A 49 -34.36 -5.60 -10.90
CA GLU A 49 -33.19 -6.26 -11.48
C GLU A 49 -33.04 -5.96 -12.98
N LEU A 50 -34.15 -5.93 -13.72
CA LEU A 50 -34.16 -5.57 -15.15
C LEU A 50 -33.80 -4.10 -15.36
N GLN A 51 -34.33 -3.20 -14.53
CA GLN A 51 -33.98 -1.78 -14.57
C GLN A 51 -32.55 -1.52 -14.05
N SER A 52 -32.04 -2.30 -13.09
CA SER A 52 -30.63 -2.29 -12.66
C SER A 52 -29.69 -2.72 -13.78
N ARG A 53 -30.08 -3.71 -14.59
CA ARG A 53 -29.33 -4.07 -15.81
C ARG A 53 -29.33 -2.94 -16.83
N ASN A 54 -30.48 -2.33 -17.10
CA ASN A 54 -30.55 -1.17 -18.01
C ASN A 54 -29.73 0.03 -17.51
N LEU A 55 -29.72 0.27 -16.19
CA LEU A 55 -28.87 1.27 -15.54
C LEU A 55 -27.38 0.91 -15.63
N ARG A 56 -27.00 -0.36 -15.48
CA ARG A 56 -25.61 -0.84 -15.67
C ARG A 56 -25.16 -0.78 -17.12
N ASP A 57 -26.06 -0.99 -18.08
CA ASP A 57 -25.75 -0.85 -19.50
C ASP A 57 -25.60 0.63 -19.88
N LEU A 58 -26.43 1.50 -19.30
CA LEU A 58 -26.29 2.96 -19.39
C LEU A 58 -25.04 3.47 -18.67
N GLU A 59 -24.69 2.92 -17.50
CA GLU A 59 -23.47 3.19 -16.74
C GLU A 59 -22.24 2.69 -17.50
N GLY A 60 -22.28 1.51 -18.09
CA GLY A 60 -21.24 0.99 -18.97
C GLY A 60 -21.09 1.84 -20.24
N GLY A 61 -22.21 2.35 -20.79
CA GLY A 61 -22.21 3.35 -21.85
C GLY A 61 -21.58 4.68 -21.40
N LEU A 62 -21.92 5.15 -20.20
CA LEU A 62 -21.39 6.36 -19.57
C LEU A 62 -19.91 6.22 -19.27
N LEU A 63 -19.45 5.13 -18.67
CA LEU A 63 -18.06 4.80 -18.38
C LEU A 63 -17.23 4.69 -19.66
N ARG A 64 -17.77 4.08 -20.73
CA ARG A 64 -17.13 4.07 -22.05
C ARG A 64 -17.04 5.46 -22.68
N SER A 65 -18.02 6.33 -22.44
CA SER A 65 -18.00 7.74 -22.89
C SER A 65 -17.24 8.71 -21.96
N ALA A 66 -17.02 8.31 -20.71
CA ALA A 66 -16.38 9.08 -19.63
C ALA A 66 -14.93 8.65 -19.38
N HIS A 67 -14.47 7.56 -19.98
CA HIS A 67 -13.06 7.17 -20.01
C HIS A 67 -12.11 8.30 -20.50
N PRO A 68 -12.54 9.22 -21.39
CA PRO A 68 -11.74 10.42 -21.72
C PRO A 68 -11.92 11.60 -20.74
N VAL A 69 -12.98 11.59 -19.91
CA VAL A 69 -13.40 12.74 -19.07
C VAL A 69 -12.99 12.58 -17.60
N VAL A 70 -12.95 11.35 -17.06
CA VAL A 70 -12.52 11.07 -15.67
C VAL A 70 -10.99 11.19 -15.52
N LEU A 71 -10.23 11.00 -16.61
CA LEU A 71 -8.80 11.38 -16.66
C LEU A 71 -8.59 12.91 -16.57
N LYS A 72 -9.67 13.71 -16.65
CA LYS A 72 -9.63 15.18 -16.61
C LYS A 72 -9.98 15.77 -15.24
N SER A 73 -10.41 14.96 -14.27
CA SER A 73 -10.83 15.42 -12.94
C SER A 73 -9.95 14.91 -11.78
N LEU A 74 -8.94 14.09 -12.05
CA LEU A 74 -7.85 13.79 -11.10
C LEU A 74 -6.68 14.79 -11.18
N SER A 75 -6.79 15.85 -12.00
CA SER A 75 -5.68 16.78 -12.29
C SER A 75 -5.82 18.17 -11.65
N VAL A 76 -6.39 18.28 -10.45
CA VAL A 76 -6.45 19.55 -9.72
C VAL A 76 -5.92 19.37 -8.30
N ALA A 77 -4.59 19.25 -8.19
CA ALA A 77 -3.85 19.57 -6.97
C ALA A 77 -2.34 19.64 -7.25
N GLU A 78 -1.90 20.41 -8.25
CA GLU A 78 -0.46 20.69 -8.44
C GLU A 78 -0.30 22.08 -9.07
N ASP A 79 -0.47 23.10 -8.24
CA ASP A 79 0.13 24.41 -8.45
C ASP A 79 0.14 25.15 -7.11
N LEU A 80 1.34 25.33 -6.54
CA LEU A 80 1.81 26.51 -5.78
C LEU A 80 3.15 26.18 -5.10
N GLY A 81 4.18 26.96 -5.43
CA GLY A 81 5.20 27.34 -4.44
C GLY A 81 6.61 26.78 -4.61
N THR A 82 7.41 27.50 -5.40
CA THR A 82 8.87 27.50 -5.42
C THR A 82 9.52 27.57 -4.04
N GLY A 83 10.53 26.73 -3.79
CA GLY A 83 11.44 26.78 -2.64
C GLY A 83 12.75 26.07 -2.98
N GLU A 84 13.86 26.75 -2.76
CA GLU A 84 15.23 26.44 -3.16
C GLU A 84 15.91 25.37 -2.30
N SER A 85 16.92 24.70 -2.88
CA SER A 85 18.25 24.40 -2.31
C SER A 85 18.81 23.07 -2.83
N GLU A 86 20.14 23.05 -2.96
CA GLU A 86 20.87 22.25 -3.94
C GLU A 86 22.15 21.65 -3.33
N GLY A 87 22.76 20.72 -4.07
CA GLY A 87 24.17 20.32 -3.95
C GLY A 87 24.35 18.98 -3.22
N ALA A 88 25.35 18.14 -3.50
CA ALA A 88 26.63 18.39 -4.12
C ALA A 88 27.11 17.18 -4.95
N GLU A 89 27.64 17.53 -6.12
CA GLU A 89 28.51 16.75 -7.02
C GLU A 89 29.90 16.63 -6.37
N THR A 90 30.47 15.42 -6.33
CA THR A 90 31.88 15.21 -5.99
C THR A 90 32.75 15.26 -7.25
N ALA A 91 33.51 16.35 -7.33
CA ALA A 91 34.83 16.54 -7.95
C ALA A 91 35.26 15.60 -9.08
N ALA A 92 35.15 16.10 -10.32
CA ALA A 92 36.23 15.90 -11.29
C ALA A 92 37.29 16.98 -11.02
N GLU A 93 38.54 16.58 -10.86
CA GLU A 93 39.68 17.49 -10.75
C GLU A 93 39.79 18.36 -12.01
N GLU A 94 39.42 19.63 -11.92
CA GLU A 94 39.73 20.66 -12.91
C GLU A 94 40.24 21.91 -12.20
N GLU A 95 41.16 22.62 -12.85
CA GLU A 95 42.11 23.58 -12.28
C GLU A 95 41.53 24.64 -11.31
N PRO A 96 42.29 25.05 -10.27
CA PRO A 96 41.79 25.97 -9.26
C PRO A 96 41.58 27.38 -9.84
N VAL A 97 40.31 27.77 -9.96
CA VAL A 97 39.92 29.16 -10.27
C VAL A 97 40.04 29.98 -8.98
N ALA A 98 40.71 31.14 -9.07
CA ALA A 98 40.91 32.05 -7.95
C ALA A 98 39.58 32.43 -7.28
N VAL A 99 39.41 32.06 -6.01
CA VAL A 99 38.24 32.44 -5.20
C VAL A 99 38.35 33.93 -4.86
N ASP A 100 37.34 34.70 -5.24
CA ASP A 100 37.21 36.10 -4.84
C ASP A 100 36.96 36.17 -3.33
N VAL A 101 37.97 36.61 -2.57
CA VAL A 101 37.98 36.65 -1.10
C VAL A 101 36.89 37.59 -0.53
N SER A 102 36.28 38.44 -1.36
CA SER A 102 35.27 39.41 -0.94
C SER A 102 33.83 38.86 -0.86
N ASP A 103 33.56 37.64 -1.35
CA ASP A 103 32.22 37.08 -1.47
C ASP A 103 32.22 35.56 -1.16
N PRO A 104 32.13 35.17 0.12
CA PRO A 104 32.26 33.77 0.51
C PRO A 104 31.15 32.91 -0.10
N PRO A 105 31.46 31.67 -0.52
CA PRO A 105 30.48 30.78 -1.11
C PRO A 105 29.32 30.51 -0.14
N PRO A 106 28.07 30.46 -0.63
CA PRO A 106 26.92 30.16 0.22
C PRO A 106 27.02 28.71 0.73
N LEU A 107 26.63 28.48 1.99
CA LEU A 107 26.62 27.14 2.61
C LEU A 107 25.75 26.14 1.84
N GLN A 108 24.68 26.63 1.21
CA GLN A 108 23.78 25.85 0.39
C GLN A 108 23.64 26.43 -1.00
N THR A 109 23.07 25.62 -1.87
CA THR A 109 22.56 26.03 -3.17
C THR A 109 21.79 27.37 -3.03
N LYS A 110 21.97 28.48 -3.77
CA LYS A 110 20.96 29.58 -3.75
C LYS A 110 20.50 30.05 -5.12
N ILE A 111 19.18 30.23 -5.30
CA ILE A 111 18.65 30.96 -6.46
C ILE A 111 18.68 32.46 -6.11
N ILE A 112 19.30 33.24 -6.99
CA ILE A 112 19.47 34.67 -6.76
C ILE A 112 18.40 35.45 -7.52
N ALA A 113 17.73 36.35 -6.80
CA ALA A 113 16.69 37.18 -7.37
C ALA A 113 17.26 38.12 -8.45
N ALA A 114 16.50 38.31 -9.54
CA ALA A 114 16.99 39.05 -10.71
C ALA A 114 17.29 40.53 -10.40
N ASP A 115 16.62 41.13 -9.42
CA ASP A 115 16.88 42.48 -8.94
C ASP A 115 18.23 42.58 -8.20
N GLN A 116 18.61 41.56 -7.43
CA GLN A 116 19.92 41.48 -6.79
C GLN A 116 21.02 41.37 -7.85
N VAL A 117 20.85 40.50 -8.84
CA VAL A 117 21.80 40.37 -9.96
C VAL A 117 21.95 41.68 -10.73
N ARG A 118 20.87 42.44 -10.93
CA ARG A 118 20.92 43.75 -11.60
C ARG A 118 21.69 44.82 -10.82
N ARG A 119 21.88 44.67 -9.51
CA ARG A 119 22.71 45.59 -8.70
C ARG A 119 24.20 45.33 -8.91
N GLU A 120 24.57 44.09 -9.20
CA GLU A 120 25.96 43.67 -9.41
C GLU A 120 26.11 42.82 -10.68
N PRO A 121 25.74 43.33 -11.87
CA PRO A 121 25.66 42.52 -13.09
C PRO A 121 27.03 41.98 -13.52
N GLU A 122 28.11 42.75 -13.26
CA GLU A 122 29.50 42.41 -13.59
C GLU A 122 29.89 41.02 -13.08
N LYS A 123 29.43 40.64 -11.87
CA LYS A 123 29.71 39.33 -11.25
C LYS A 123 29.07 38.15 -12.00
N TRP A 124 28.05 38.41 -12.83
CA TRP A 124 27.24 37.40 -13.51
C TRP A 124 27.45 37.38 -15.02
N ILE A 125 28.08 38.41 -15.62
CA ILE A 125 28.36 38.48 -17.06
C ILE A 125 29.08 37.23 -17.59
N PRO A 126 30.12 36.68 -16.94
CA PRO A 126 30.78 35.47 -17.44
C PRO A 126 29.80 34.29 -17.55
N SER A 127 29.04 34.04 -16.49
CA SER A 127 28.04 32.98 -16.44
C SER A 127 26.90 33.17 -17.46
N MET A 128 26.45 34.42 -17.67
CA MET A 128 25.46 34.75 -18.70
C MET A 128 26.00 34.52 -20.11
N THR A 129 27.28 34.85 -20.35
CA THR A 129 27.95 34.69 -21.65
C THR A 129 28.14 33.21 -21.98
N ASP A 130 28.56 32.40 -21.01
CA ASP A 130 28.72 30.95 -21.18
C ASP A 130 27.39 30.28 -21.57
N GLU A 131 26.30 30.63 -20.88
CA GLU A 131 24.97 30.10 -21.18
C GLU A 131 24.47 30.58 -22.56
N TYR A 132 24.70 31.85 -22.91
CA TYR A 132 24.39 32.37 -24.25
C TYR A 132 25.12 31.59 -25.35
N GLN A 133 26.44 31.42 -25.21
CA GLN A 133 27.26 30.67 -26.18
C GLN A 133 26.83 29.21 -26.25
N SER A 134 26.43 28.61 -25.12
CA SER A 134 25.89 27.25 -25.07
C SER A 134 24.63 27.12 -25.95
N LEU A 135 23.68 28.06 -25.82
CA LEU A 135 22.42 28.03 -26.56
C LEU A 135 22.57 28.36 -28.06
N VAL A 136 23.33 29.40 -28.38
CA VAL A 136 23.42 29.92 -29.75
C VAL A 136 24.46 29.16 -30.57
N SER A 137 25.67 28.98 -30.02
CA SER A 137 26.82 28.51 -30.80
C SER A 137 27.09 27.02 -30.63
N LYS A 138 27.07 26.50 -29.39
CA LYS A 138 27.44 25.09 -29.12
C LYS A 138 26.31 24.12 -29.46
N THR A 139 25.12 24.35 -28.91
CA THR A 139 23.97 23.45 -29.09
C THR A 139 23.11 23.83 -30.30
N GLY A 140 23.15 25.09 -30.74
CA GLY A 140 22.25 25.62 -31.76
C GLY A 140 20.78 25.51 -31.36
N ALA A 141 20.49 25.52 -30.05
CA ALA A 141 19.14 25.38 -29.55
C ALA A 141 18.25 26.56 -29.91
N VAL A 142 18.87 27.73 -30.07
CA VAL A 142 18.24 28.95 -30.54
C VAL A 142 19.10 29.61 -31.61
N GLU A 143 18.44 30.35 -32.49
CA GLU A 143 19.08 31.07 -33.60
C GLU A 143 18.75 32.56 -33.47
N GLU A 144 19.77 33.41 -33.57
CA GLU A 144 19.57 34.86 -33.58
C GLU A 144 18.86 35.30 -34.85
N LEU A 145 17.83 36.14 -34.70
CA LEU A 145 17.14 36.73 -35.83
C LEU A 145 17.53 38.21 -35.97
N SER A 146 17.89 38.59 -37.20
CA SER A 146 17.86 39.99 -37.61
C SER A 146 16.42 40.51 -37.69
N GLU A 147 16.25 41.83 -37.64
CA GLU A 147 14.94 42.47 -37.82
C GLU A 147 14.31 42.13 -39.19
N GLY A 148 15.13 41.92 -40.23
CA GLY A 148 14.66 41.50 -41.56
C GLY A 148 14.13 40.06 -41.56
N GLU A 149 14.85 39.12 -40.97
CA GLU A 149 14.42 37.72 -40.88
C GLU A 149 13.18 37.53 -40.01
N TYR A 150 13.11 38.26 -38.90
CA TYR A 150 11.91 38.27 -38.05
C TYR A 150 10.68 38.76 -38.83
N ARG A 151 10.81 39.85 -39.60
CA ARG A 151 9.71 40.36 -40.44
C ARG A 151 9.32 39.37 -41.52
N ALA A 152 10.29 38.76 -42.20
CA ALA A 152 10.03 37.73 -43.21
C ALA A 152 9.23 36.55 -42.64
N LEU A 153 9.57 36.08 -41.43
CA LEU A 153 8.81 35.03 -40.75
C LEU A 153 7.40 35.48 -40.31
N ALA A 154 7.23 36.75 -39.96
CA ALA A 154 5.94 37.30 -39.57
C ALA A 154 4.98 37.50 -40.76
N GLU A 155 5.54 37.73 -41.95
CA GLU A 155 4.79 37.92 -43.20
C GLU A 155 4.55 36.60 -43.96
N ASP A 156 5.22 35.50 -43.59
CA ASP A 156 5.05 34.19 -44.23
C ASP A 156 3.64 33.62 -43.98
N PRO A 157 2.81 33.43 -45.03
CA PRO A 157 1.45 32.96 -44.87
C PRO A 157 1.35 31.51 -44.40
N CYS A 158 2.42 30.71 -44.50
CA CYS A 158 2.48 29.31 -44.07
C CYS A 158 2.89 29.13 -42.60
N ILE A 159 3.27 30.22 -41.92
CA ILE A 159 3.78 30.21 -40.55
C ILE A 159 2.82 30.93 -39.61
N THR A 160 2.68 30.38 -38.41
CA THR A 160 2.11 31.09 -37.27
C THR A 160 3.23 31.34 -36.26
N LEU A 161 3.49 32.61 -35.94
CA LEU A 161 4.49 32.98 -34.93
C LEU A 161 3.90 32.91 -33.52
N GLU A 162 4.61 32.23 -32.63
CA GLU A 162 4.33 32.25 -31.19
C GLU A 162 5.48 32.95 -30.46
N ILE A 163 5.23 34.17 -29.99
CA ILE A 163 6.25 34.99 -29.35
C ILE A 163 6.09 34.93 -27.83
N ILE A 164 7.07 34.34 -27.15
CA ILE A 164 7.08 34.22 -25.69
C ILE A 164 8.22 35.06 -25.07
N PRO A 165 8.08 35.51 -23.81
CA PRO A 165 9.18 36.12 -23.08
C PRO A 165 10.30 35.11 -22.80
N GLY A 166 11.55 35.54 -22.85
CA GLY A 166 12.68 34.85 -22.24
C GLY A 166 12.95 35.38 -20.83
N LYS A 167 13.47 34.51 -19.96
CA LYS A 167 13.88 34.85 -18.58
C LYS A 167 15.25 34.24 -18.28
N LEU A 168 16.01 34.90 -17.41
CA LEU A 168 17.19 34.33 -16.78
C LEU A 168 16.88 33.85 -15.38
N VAL A 169 17.40 32.67 -15.04
CA VAL A 169 17.43 32.11 -13.70
C VAL A 169 18.88 32.08 -13.25
N TYR A 170 19.15 32.57 -12.04
CA TYR A 170 20.49 32.72 -11.49
C TYR A 170 20.66 31.84 -10.28
N VAL A 171 21.77 31.14 -10.21
CA VAL A 171 22.12 30.19 -9.16
C VAL A 171 23.53 30.48 -8.68
N HIS A 172 23.73 30.55 -7.38
CA HIS A 172 25.05 30.64 -6.74
C HIS A 172 25.35 29.33 -6.04
N LYS A 173 26.34 28.60 -6.57
CA LYS A 173 26.75 27.29 -6.07
C LYS A 173 27.53 27.34 -4.76
N THR A 174 27.45 26.26 -3.97
CA THR A 174 28.23 26.02 -2.75
C THR A 174 29.72 25.95 -3.05
N SER A 175 30.06 25.58 -4.28
CA SER A 175 31.42 25.70 -4.82
C SER A 175 31.86 27.15 -5.07
N GLY A 176 31.03 28.15 -4.77
CA GLY A 176 31.23 29.56 -5.12
C GLY A 176 30.89 29.92 -6.56
N ARG A 177 30.61 28.93 -7.42
CA ARG A 177 30.37 29.14 -8.86
C ARG A 177 29.00 29.78 -9.11
N ARG A 178 28.97 30.86 -9.89
CA ARG A 178 27.72 31.43 -10.42
C ARG A 178 27.30 30.69 -11.69
N LYS A 179 26.00 30.38 -11.79
CA LYS A 179 25.38 29.72 -12.94
C LYS A 179 24.13 30.48 -13.37
N SER A 180 24.00 30.71 -14.67
CA SER A 180 22.88 31.37 -15.30
C SER A 180 22.21 30.37 -16.22
N ARG A 181 20.87 30.37 -16.28
CA ARG A 181 20.10 29.59 -17.25
C ARG A 181 19.13 30.48 -17.97
N ILE A 182 19.13 30.44 -19.30
CA ILE A 182 18.18 31.20 -20.10
C ILE A 182 17.03 30.28 -20.49
N VAL A 183 15.81 30.68 -20.12
CA VAL A 183 14.60 29.87 -20.28
C VAL A 183 13.56 30.64 -21.11
N GLY A 184 12.80 29.93 -21.94
CA GLY A 184 11.58 30.45 -22.55
C GLY A 184 10.42 30.31 -21.58
N CYS A 185 9.63 31.36 -21.37
CA CYS A 185 8.48 31.33 -20.47
C CYS A 185 7.30 30.60 -21.14
N GLY A 186 7.33 29.25 -21.12
CA GLY A 186 6.34 28.41 -21.78
C GLY A 186 4.90 28.53 -21.23
N ASN A 187 4.73 29.08 -20.03
CA ASN A 187 3.42 29.43 -19.49
C ASN A 187 2.70 30.53 -20.31
N PHE A 188 3.40 31.24 -21.20
CA PHE A 188 2.84 32.19 -22.15
C PHE A 188 2.54 31.56 -23.53
N CYS A 189 2.86 30.28 -23.75
CA CYS A 189 2.44 29.58 -24.96
C CYS A 189 0.91 29.46 -24.98
N ARG A 190 0.31 29.76 -26.13
CA ARG A 190 -1.15 29.77 -26.30
C ARG A 190 -1.57 28.39 -26.77
N GLY A 191 -2.27 27.62 -25.93
CA GLY A 191 -2.85 26.33 -26.31
C GLY A 191 -4.06 25.97 -25.44
N GLU A 192 -4.95 25.13 -25.97
CA GLU A 192 -6.08 24.58 -25.23
C GLU A 192 -5.60 23.60 -24.14
N ASN A 193 -6.40 23.38 -23.09
CA ASN A 193 -6.02 22.44 -22.02
C ASN A 193 -5.82 20.99 -22.53
N SER A 194 -6.46 20.61 -23.64
CA SER A 194 -6.25 19.32 -24.33
C SER A 194 -4.83 19.17 -24.88
N GLU A 195 -4.31 20.21 -25.55
CA GLU A 195 -2.96 20.22 -26.12
C GLU A 195 -1.88 20.14 -25.04
N ARG A 196 -2.15 20.60 -23.81
CA ARG A 196 -1.20 20.50 -22.68
C ARG A 196 -1.03 19.05 -22.20
N ASN A 197 -2.09 18.25 -22.21
CA ASN A 197 -2.03 16.85 -21.78
C ASN A 197 -1.21 15.99 -22.76
N GLU A 198 -1.18 16.33 -24.05
CA GLU A 198 -0.35 15.65 -25.06
C GLU A 198 1.16 15.91 -24.89
N LEU A 199 1.54 16.94 -24.13
CA LEU A 199 2.94 17.33 -23.88
C LEU A 199 3.53 16.65 -22.64
N TYR A 200 2.78 15.78 -21.98
CA TYR A 200 3.29 15.03 -20.84
C TYR A 200 4.38 14.04 -21.27
N ALA A 201 5.50 14.07 -20.55
CA ALA A 201 6.56 13.07 -20.61
C ALA A 201 6.64 12.39 -19.25
N SER A 202 6.47 11.07 -19.22
CA SER A 202 6.61 10.28 -18.01
C SER A 202 8.08 10.14 -17.62
N GLY A 203 8.35 10.12 -16.32
CA GLY A 203 9.61 9.64 -15.75
C GLY A 203 9.42 8.30 -15.04
N ALA A 204 10.52 7.62 -14.71
CA ALA A 204 10.47 6.43 -13.87
C ALA A 204 10.03 6.81 -12.45
N GLY A 205 9.05 6.05 -11.91
CA GLY A 205 8.60 6.20 -10.54
C GLY A 205 9.64 5.75 -9.51
N ALA A 206 9.42 6.08 -8.24
CA ALA A 206 10.26 5.63 -7.13
C ALA A 206 10.29 4.10 -7.03
N GLU A 207 9.14 3.48 -7.30
CA GLU A 207 8.91 2.06 -7.30
C GLU A 207 9.71 1.35 -8.39
N SER A 208 9.72 1.88 -9.62
CA SER A 208 10.49 1.33 -10.73
C SER A 208 11.99 1.34 -10.43
N LEU A 209 12.49 2.44 -9.82
CA LEU A 209 13.89 2.53 -9.38
C LEU A 209 14.20 1.50 -8.28
N ARG A 210 13.33 1.38 -7.26
CA ARG A 210 13.48 0.37 -6.21
C ARG A 210 13.47 -1.05 -6.77
N LEU A 211 12.62 -1.36 -7.76
CA LEU A 211 12.63 -2.65 -8.45
C LEU A 211 13.95 -2.88 -9.20
N MET A 212 14.48 -1.91 -9.93
CA MET A 212 15.77 -2.07 -10.61
C MET A 212 16.92 -2.31 -9.63
N ILE A 213 16.98 -1.55 -8.54
CA ILE A 213 18.01 -1.70 -7.51
C ILE A 213 17.85 -3.05 -6.80
N ARG A 214 16.61 -3.47 -6.52
CA ARG A 214 16.30 -4.79 -5.96
C ARG A 214 16.77 -5.90 -6.89
N ARG A 215 16.51 -5.77 -8.20
CA ARG A 215 16.93 -6.73 -9.23
C ARG A 215 18.45 -6.85 -9.30
N CYS A 216 19.18 -5.74 -9.15
CA CYS A 216 20.63 -5.77 -9.03
C CYS A 216 21.06 -6.51 -7.75
N ALA A 217 20.47 -6.19 -6.59
CA ALA A 217 20.79 -6.86 -5.34
C ALA A 217 20.50 -8.38 -5.33
N LEU A 218 19.59 -8.86 -6.19
CA LEU A 218 19.34 -10.30 -6.38
C LEU A 218 20.45 -11.02 -7.16
N GLN A 219 21.31 -10.31 -7.86
CA GLN A 219 22.42 -10.87 -8.63
C GLN A 219 23.74 -10.25 -8.16
N PRO A 220 24.52 -10.93 -7.32
CA PRO A 220 25.75 -10.38 -6.74
C PRO A 220 26.74 -9.80 -7.77
N GLU A 221 26.81 -10.43 -8.95
CA GLU A 221 27.65 -10.05 -10.10
C GLU A 221 27.18 -8.77 -10.81
N TRP A 222 25.98 -8.26 -10.52
CA TRP A 222 25.45 -7.07 -11.17
C TRP A 222 25.97 -5.80 -10.49
N VAL A 223 26.25 -4.82 -11.34
CA VAL A 223 26.76 -3.49 -10.99
C VAL A 223 25.72 -2.45 -11.38
N LEU A 224 25.56 -1.41 -10.56
CA LEU A 224 24.77 -0.24 -10.95
C LEU A 224 25.70 0.85 -11.48
N THR A 225 25.23 1.56 -12.50
CA THR A 225 25.91 2.75 -13.00
C THR A 225 24.90 3.84 -13.33
N SER A 226 25.32 5.10 -13.17
CA SER A 226 24.56 6.25 -13.61
C SER A 226 25.40 7.19 -14.45
N VAL A 227 24.75 7.77 -15.45
CA VAL A 227 25.29 8.83 -16.30
C VAL A 227 24.21 9.91 -16.45
N ASP A 228 24.64 11.17 -16.48
CA ASP A 228 23.77 12.30 -16.82
C ASP A 228 24.02 12.73 -18.26
N VAL A 229 22.95 13.06 -18.99
CA VAL A 229 23.07 13.60 -20.34
C VAL A 229 23.20 15.12 -20.24
N ARG A 230 24.38 15.64 -20.54
CA ARG A 230 24.65 17.08 -20.44
C ARG A 230 23.75 17.85 -21.40
N THR A 231 23.03 18.83 -20.85
CA THR A 231 22.10 19.69 -21.60
C THR A 231 21.06 18.91 -22.40
N ALA A 232 20.59 17.76 -21.89
CA ALA A 232 19.68 16.83 -22.56
C ALA A 232 18.62 17.49 -23.46
N PHE A 233 17.84 18.43 -22.93
CA PHE A 233 16.80 19.10 -23.72
C PHE A 233 17.36 19.86 -24.93
N LEU A 234 18.50 20.52 -24.80
CA LEU A 234 19.15 21.25 -25.89
C LEU A 234 19.76 20.32 -26.95
N GLN A 235 19.73 19.00 -26.76
CA GLN A 235 20.10 18.03 -27.79
C GLN A 235 18.91 17.61 -28.66
N ALA A 236 17.68 17.70 -28.13
CA ALA A 236 16.49 17.27 -28.86
C ALA A 236 15.90 18.37 -29.76
N PRO A 237 15.49 18.03 -31.00
CA PRO A 237 14.75 18.97 -31.83
C PRO A 237 13.44 19.37 -31.17
N LEU A 238 13.02 20.62 -31.35
CA LEU A 238 11.73 21.09 -30.85
C LEU A 238 10.61 20.31 -31.55
N LEU A 239 9.63 19.83 -30.78
CA LEU A 239 8.45 19.17 -31.33
C LEU A 239 7.75 20.08 -32.36
N GLU A 240 7.63 19.61 -33.59
CA GLU A 240 6.89 20.31 -34.64
C GLU A 240 5.41 20.35 -34.30
N LYS A 241 4.82 21.54 -34.40
CA LYS A 241 3.40 21.77 -34.15
C LYS A 241 2.79 22.54 -35.30
N GLN A 242 1.50 22.35 -35.50
CA GLN A 242 0.70 23.14 -36.41
C GLN A 242 -0.37 23.89 -35.63
N ARG A 243 -0.71 25.10 -36.08
CA ARG A 243 -1.82 25.89 -35.56
C ARG A 243 -2.56 26.50 -36.74
N GLU A 244 -3.87 26.27 -36.80
CA GLU A 244 -4.72 26.76 -37.90
C GLU A 244 -4.21 26.29 -39.28
N GLY A 245 -3.70 25.06 -39.36
CA GLY A 245 -3.14 24.47 -40.59
C GLY A 245 -1.77 25.02 -41.02
N LYS A 246 -1.18 25.94 -40.25
CA LYS A 246 0.13 26.55 -40.49
C LYS A 246 1.19 25.98 -39.56
N ARG A 247 2.46 26.01 -39.98
CA ARG A 247 3.58 25.59 -39.12
C ARG A 247 3.77 26.59 -37.99
N LEU A 248 3.76 26.12 -36.75
CA LEU A 248 4.03 26.96 -35.59
C LEU A 248 5.54 27.18 -35.44
N VAL A 249 5.97 28.44 -35.31
CA VAL A 249 7.36 28.81 -35.05
C VAL A 249 7.43 29.60 -33.76
N THR A 250 8.14 29.06 -32.76
CA THR A 250 8.32 29.69 -31.46
C THR A 250 9.50 30.67 -31.49
N ILE A 251 9.22 31.90 -31.09
CA ILE A 251 10.20 32.98 -30.95
C ILE A 251 10.29 33.37 -29.48
N VAL A 252 11.51 33.44 -28.96
CA VAL A 252 11.79 33.92 -27.60
C VAL A 252 12.29 35.36 -27.68
N ARG A 253 11.66 36.27 -26.93
CA ARG A 253 12.20 37.60 -26.68
C ARG A 253 13.41 37.48 -25.76
N VAL A 254 14.57 37.95 -26.22
CA VAL A 254 15.81 37.89 -25.46
C VAL A 254 15.65 38.66 -24.15
N PRO A 255 16.02 38.07 -22.98
CA PRO A 255 16.00 38.78 -21.70
C PRO A 255 16.72 40.13 -21.78
N SER A 256 16.09 41.21 -21.31
CA SER A 256 16.62 42.57 -21.51
C SER A 256 18.02 42.75 -20.92
N ILE A 257 18.31 42.09 -19.81
CA ILE A 257 19.59 42.17 -19.11
C ILE A 257 20.78 41.69 -19.97
N LEU A 258 20.58 40.71 -20.86
CA LEU A 258 21.64 40.28 -21.79
C LEU A 258 22.01 41.37 -22.78
N ARG A 259 21.04 42.22 -23.15
CA ARG A 259 21.27 43.38 -24.01
C ARG A 259 21.85 44.56 -23.25
N GLU A 260 21.36 44.79 -22.03
CA GLU A 260 21.85 45.85 -21.14
C GLU A 260 23.33 45.63 -20.76
N THR A 261 23.75 44.37 -20.58
CA THR A 261 25.13 43.99 -20.22
C THR A 261 26.03 43.74 -21.43
N GLY A 262 25.52 43.89 -22.65
CA GLY A 262 26.30 43.73 -23.89
C GLY A 262 26.62 42.29 -24.29
N VAL A 263 26.02 41.28 -23.66
CA VAL A 263 26.20 39.86 -24.03
C VAL A 263 25.68 39.57 -25.44
N THR A 264 24.56 40.19 -25.83
CA THR A 264 24.06 40.17 -27.22
C THR A 264 23.28 41.44 -27.54
N ALA A 265 23.30 41.90 -28.80
CA ALA A 265 22.43 42.96 -29.28
C ALA A 265 21.07 42.46 -29.79
N CYS A 266 20.93 41.13 -29.99
CA CYS A 266 19.75 40.52 -30.60
C CYS A 266 18.49 40.68 -29.74
N ARG A 267 17.34 40.88 -30.39
CA ARG A 267 16.04 41.05 -29.72
C ARG A 267 15.20 39.78 -29.67
N PHE A 268 15.35 38.93 -30.68
CA PHE A 268 14.50 37.77 -30.90
C PHE A 268 15.33 36.56 -31.28
N TRP A 269 15.06 35.46 -30.62
CA TRP A 269 15.63 34.17 -30.98
C TRP A 269 14.56 33.25 -31.52
N LYS A 270 14.86 32.57 -32.62
CA LYS A 270 14.05 31.45 -33.10
C LYS A 270 14.45 30.19 -32.35
N VAL A 271 13.49 29.51 -31.75
CA VAL A 271 13.75 28.24 -31.05
C VAL A 271 13.83 27.10 -32.07
N ARG A 272 14.92 26.32 -32.02
CA ARG A 272 15.16 25.17 -32.91
C ARG A 272 15.10 23.84 -32.16
N LYS A 273 15.55 23.83 -30.90
CA LYS A 273 15.59 22.64 -30.03
C LYS A 273 14.73 22.83 -28.80
N ALA A 274 14.61 21.81 -27.96
CA ALA A 274 13.80 21.85 -26.75
C ALA A 274 14.41 22.79 -25.68
N LEU A 275 14.14 24.10 -25.84
CA LEU A 275 14.63 25.11 -24.91
C LEU A 275 13.97 24.94 -23.52
N TYR A 276 14.76 25.16 -22.47
CA TYR A 276 14.28 25.13 -21.09
C TYR A 276 13.07 26.06 -20.87
N GLY A 277 12.14 25.63 -20.02
CA GLY A 277 10.93 26.38 -19.67
C GLY A 277 9.76 26.24 -20.65
N LEU A 278 9.98 25.65 -21.83
CA LEU A 278 8.89 25.28 -22.73
C LEU A 278 8.14 24.04 -22.21
N ALA A 279 6.81 24.09 -22.21
CA ALA A 279 5.98 22.94 -21.82
C ALA A 279 6.20 21.70 -22.72
N SER A 280 6.60 21.90 -23.98
CA SER A 280 6.91 20.81 -24.90
C SER A 280 8.33 20.26 -24.79
N ALA A 281 9.23 20.91 -24.02
CA ALA A 281 10.63 20.50 -23.97
C ALA A 281 10.83 19.08 -23.42
N PRO A 282 10.19 18.68 -22.30
CA PRO A 282 10.28 17.30 -21.80
C PRO A 282 9.80 16.26 -22.81
N LYS A 283 8.69 16.54 -23.51
CA LYS A 283 8.16 15.64 -24.56
C LYS A 283 9.08 15.52 -25.76
N SER A 284 9.63 16.65 -26.20
CA SER A 284 10.59 16.70 -27.31
C SER A 284 11.81 15.85 -27.00
N TRP A 285 12.35 15.98 -25.78
CA TRP A 285 13.44 15.13 -25.29
C TRP A 285 13.05 13.66 -25.21
N SER A 286 11.91 13.32 -24.60
CA SER A 286 11.45 11.93 -24.50
C SER A 286 11.33 11.28 -25.87
N ASN A 287 10.66 11.93 -26.83
CA ASN A 287 10.49 11.39 -28.18
C ASN A 287 11.83 11.19 -28.89
N HIS A 288 12.75 12.16 -28.75
CA HIS A 288 14.08 12.07 -29.35
C HIS A 288 14.91 10.95 -28.72
N ARG A 289 15.02 10.95 -27.38
CA ARG A 289 15.71 9.91 -26.59
C ARG A 289 15.22 8.53 -26.96
N ASP A 290 13.91 8.31 -26.94
CA ASP A 290 13.32 6.99 -27.18
C ASP A 290 13.58 6.51 -28.62
N LYS A 291 13.52 7.42 -29.60
CA LYS A 291 13.86 7.12 -30.99
C LYS A 291 15.33 6.73 -31.16
N VAL A 292 16.25 7.46 -30.50
CA VAL A 292 17.69 7.18 -30.56
C VAL A 292 18.00 5.85 -29.86
N LEU A 293 17.51 5.64 -28.63
CA LEU A 293 17.73 4.41 -27.88
C LEU A 293 17.25 3.16 -28.64
N ALA A 294 16.09 3.22 -29.28
CA ALA A 294 15.58 2.12 -30.10
C ALA A 294 16.48 1.78 -31.31
N GLY A 295 17.29 2.74 -31.77
CA GLY A 295 18.23 2.58 -32.88
C GLY A 295 19.62 2.09 -32.47
N ILE A 296 19.98 2.12 -31.18
CA ILE A 296 21.30 1.69 -30.72
C ILE A 296 21.48 0.18 -30.94
N ARG A 297 22.63 -0.19 -31.50
CA ARG A 297 23.06 -1.56 -31.76
C ARG A 297 24.48 -1.71 -31.27
N VAL A 298 24.71 -2.51 -30.23
CA VAL A 298 26.05 -2.71 -29.64
C VAL A 298 26.56 -4.09 -30.03
N PRO A 299 27.57 -4.20 -30.92
CA PRO A 299 28.16 -5.49 -31.27
C PRO A 299 28.78 -6.15 -30.04
N CYS A 300 28.51 -7.45 -29.85
CA CYS A 300 29.03 -8.24 -28.74
C CYS A 300 29.39 -9.65 -29.19
N GLU A 301 30.24 -10.36 -28.44
CA GLU A 301 30.68 -11.70 -28.83
C GLU A 301 29.50 -12.68 -28.87
N GLY A 302 29.06 -13.10 -30.05
CA GLY A 302 27.89 -13.98 -30.19
C GLY A 302 26.55 -13.25 -30.44
N GLY A 303 26.57 -11.94 -30.70
CA GLY A 303 25.36 -11.24 -31.14
C GLY A 303 25.46 -9.72 -31.27
N VAL A 304 24.30 -9.08 -31.25
CA VAL A 304 24.14 -7.62 -31.18
C VAL A 304 23.16 -7.32 -30.06
N LEU A 305 23.59 -6.54 -29.09
CA LEU A 305 22.77 -6.05 -27.99
C LEU A 305 21.87 -4.92 -28.49
N GLN A 306 20.58 -4.99 -28.13
CA GLN A 306 19.59 -3.95 -28.43
C GLN A 306 18.84 -3.53 -27.17
N LEU A 307 18.41 -2.26 -27.12
CA LEU A 307 17.56 -1.74 -26.06
C LEU A 307 16.11 -1.76 -26.51
N SER A 308 15.21 -2.31 -25.69
CA SER A 308 13.77 -2.30 -25.94
C SER A 308 13.02 -1.82 -24.71
N LYS A 309 12.00 -0.98 -24.88
CA LYS A 309 11.14 -0.59 -23.77
C LYS A 309 10.40 -1.81 -23.21
N MET A 310 10.23 -1.84 -21.89
CA MET A 310 9.36 -2.81 -21.23
C MET A 310 7.90 -2.45 -21.51
N LEU A 311 7.04 -3.47 -21.60
CA LEU A 311 5.59 -3.28 -21.77
C LEU A 311 4.96 -2.85 -20.45
N GLU A 312 5.51 -3.34 -19.35
CA GLU A 312 5.04 -3.19 -17.97
C GLU A 312 5.38 -1.80 -17.41
N ASP A 313 6.52 -1.23 -17.81
CA ASP A 313 6.89 0.16 -17.54
C ASP A 313 7.69 0.74 -18.70
N ALA A 314 7.11 1.71 -19.42
CA ALA A 314 7.73 2.32 -20.60
C ALA A 314 8.99 3.17 -20.29
N ASN A 315 9.29 3.42 -19.01
CA ASN A 315 10.51 4.09 -18.56
C ASN A 315 11.65 3.10 -18.27
N LEU A 316 11.36 1.79 -18.24
CA LEU A 316 12.36 0.73 -18.11
C LEU A 316 12.69 0.14 -19.49
N LEU A 317 13.94 -0.30 -19.66
CA LEU A 317 14.46 -0.85 -20.91
C LEU A 317 15.10 -2.22 -20.65
N HIS A 318 14.72 -3.22 -21.46
CA HIS A 318 15.43 -4.48 -21.57
C HIS A 318 16.67 -4.37 -22.45
N ILE A 319 17.69 -5.10 -22.03
CA ILE A 319 18.84 -5.44 -22.86
C ILE A 319 18.52 -6.76 -23.56
N MET A 320 18.14 -6.70 -24.83
CA MET A 320 17.84 -7.87 -25.66
C MET A 320 19.17 -8.48 -26.15
N MET A 321 19.46 -9.68 -25.65
CA MET A 321 20.71 -10.46 -25.83
C MET A 321 21.93 -9.93 -25.08
N VAL A 322 22.39 -10.72 -24.12
CA VAL A 322 23.68 -10.54 -23.45
C VAL A 322 24.47 -11.83 -23.64
N PRO A 323 25.42 -11.92 -24.58
CA PRO A 323 26.49 -12.88 -24.40
C PRO A 323 27.33 -12.43 -23.21
N LYS A 324 27.89 -13.40 -22.48
CA LYS A 324 28.48 -13.29 -21.14
C LYS A 324 29.47 -12.14 -20.90
N GLU A 325 29.95 -11.44 -21.92
CA GLU A 325 31.11 -10.53 -21.83
C GLU A 325 30.88 -9.10 -22.36
N ALA A 326 29.71 -8.77 -22.93
CA ALA A 326 29.40 -7.38 -23.32
C ALA A 326 28.59 -6.66 -22.23
N GLY A 327 29.29 -6.23 -21.19
CA GLY A 327 28.74 -5.58 -20.00
C GLY A 327 28.30 -4.12 -20.21
N GLY A 328 27.81 -3.51 -19.13
CA GLY A 328 27.26 -2.14 -19.10
C GLY A 328 28.17 -1.08 -19.72
N GLU A 329 29.49 -1.25 -19.69
CA GLU A 329 30.45 -0.34 -20.34
C GLU A 329 30.21 -0.17 -21.84
N ALA A 330 29.88 -1.26 -22.56
CA ALA A 330 29.63 -1.19 -23.99
C ALA A 330 28.34 -0.41 -24.29
N VAL A 331 27.34 -0.52 -23.42
CA VAL A 331 26.11 0.28 -23.50
C VAL A 331 26.42 1.75 -23.20
N ILE A 332 27.18 2.05 -22.14
CA ILE A 332 27.60 3.41 -21.81
C ILE A 332 28.38 4.04 -22.96
N LYS A 333 29.33 3.32 -23.56
CA LYS A 333 30.08 3.80 -24.73
C LYS A 333 29.16 4.10 -25.91
N ALA A 334 28.21 3.21 -26.22
CA ALA A 334 27.26 3.45 -27.28
C ALA A 334 26.35 4.67 -27.00
N LEU A 335 26.04 4.96 -25.73
CA LEU A 335 25.34 6.18 -25.34
C LEU A 335 26.22 7.43 -25.46
N GLN A 336 27.51 7.34 -25.13
CA GLN A 336 28.51 8.41 -25.31
C GLN A 336 28.71 8.77 -26.79
N ASP A 337 28.60 7.79 -27.69
CA ASP A 337 28.64 8.03 -29.13
C ASP A 337 27.41 8.84 -29.63
N GLN A 338 26.29 8.83 -28.89
CA GLN A 338 25.08 9.59 -29.23
C GLN A 338 25.00 10.94 -28.53
N TRP A 339 25.48 11.04 -27.29
CA TRP A 339 25.29 12.20 -26.44
C TRP A 339 26.52 12.52 -25.61
N GLU A 340 26.66 13.80 -25.26
CA GLU A 340 27.64 14.23 -24.26
C GLU A 340 27.15 13.80 -22.86
N LEU A 341 27.85 12.84 -22.25
CA LEU A 341 27.51 12.31 -20.93
C LEU A 341 28.44 12.85 -19.84
N SER A 342 28.00 12.79 -18.59
CA SER A 342 28.90 12.85 -17.44
C SER A 342 29.86 11.65 -17.42
N SER A 343 30.92 11.75 -16.63
CA SER A 343 31.68 10.57 -16.21
C SER A 343 30.71 9.58 -15.56
N PRO A 344 30.76 8.28 -15.94
CA PRO A 344 29.92 7.28 -15.31
C PRO A 344 30.31 7.09 -13.85
N GLU A 345 29.32 7.11 -12.97
CA GLU A 345 29.46 6.69 -11.57
C GLU A 345 29.12 5.21 -11.48
N TRP A 346 29.97 4.43 -10.80
CA TRP A 346 29.81 2.98 -10.67
C TRP A 346 29.63 2.58 -9.21
N LEU A 347 28.74 1.63 -8.99
CA LEU A 347 28.45 1.03 -7.69
C LEU A 347 28.70 -0.48 -7.80
N ALA A 348 29.98 -0.85 -7.79
CA ALA A 348 30.46 -2.19 -8.11
C ALA A 348 30.92 -2.94 -6.87
N GLU A 349 31.82 -2.33 -6.11
CA GLU A 349 32.52 -2.93 -4.98
C GLU A 349 31.95 -2.45 -3.63
N PRO A 350 31.97 -3.30 -2.58
CA PRO A 350 31.56 -2.87 -1.25
C PRO A 350 32.30 -1.61 -0.78
N GLY A 351 31.55 -0.60 -0.36
CA GLY A 351 32.08 0.72 -0.01
C GLY A 351 31.83 1.80 -1.06
N ASP A 352 31.57 1.42 -2.31
CA ASP A 352 31.17 2.36 -3.35
C ASP A 352 29.87 3.08 -2.95
N GLN A 353 29.77 4.35 -3.34
CA GLN A 353 28.60 5.19 -3.13
C GLN A 353 28.25 5.96 -4.40
N MET A 354 26.96 6.16 -4.65
CA MET A 354 26.48 6.97 -5.77
C MET A 354 25.21 7.72 -5.39
N LYS A 355 24.97 8.88 -6.01
CA LYS A 355 23.72 9.64 -5.85
C LYS A 355 22.90 9.56 -7.13
N PHE A 356 21.65 9.12 -7.03
CA PHE A 356 20.79 9.00 -8.20
C PHE A 356 19.34 9.34 -7.89
N ALA A 357 18.74 10.29 -8.61
CA ALA A 357 17.34 10.68 -8.50
C ALA A 357 16.86 10.95 -7.05
N GLY A 358 17.74 11.52 -6.21
CA GLY A 358 17.46 11.81 -4.80
C GLY A 358 17.69 10.65 -3.83
N TYR A 359 18.16 9.50 -4.32
CA TYR A 359 18.68 8.41 -3.50
C TYR A 359 20.20 8.55 -3.31
N GLU A 360 20.67 8.19 -2.13
CA GLU A 360 22.07 7.80 -1.89
C GLU A 360 22.12 6.28 -1.84
N LEU A 361 22.89 5.69 -2.73
CA LEU A 361 23.07 4.26 -2.85
C LEU A 361 24.46 3.89 -2.36
N GLN A 362 24.55 2.84 -1.55
CA GLN A 362 25.82 2.31 -1.06
C GLN A 362 25.89 0.81 -1.31
N LYS A 363 26.95 0.34 -1.96
CA LYS A 363 27.20 -1.09 -2.12
C LYS A 363 27.72 -1.63 -0.78
N THR A 364 27.10 -2.71 -0.33
CA THR A 364 27.48 -3.42 0.89
C THR A 364 27.85 -4.85 0.52
N PRO A 365 28.59 -5.59 1.37
CA PRO A 365 28.88 -7.00 1.12
C PRO A 365 27.61 -7.87 0.96
N GLU A 366 26.51 -7.47 1.58
CA GLU A 366 25.24 -8.22 1.57
C GLU A 366 24.29 -7.81 0.42
N GLY A 367 24.57 -6.69 -0.27
CA GLY A 367 23.66 -6.12 -1.29
C GLY A 367 23.78 -4.61 -1.42
N VAL A 368 22.67 -3.88 -1.56
CA VAL A 368 22.64 -2.42 -1.77
C VAL A 368 21.81 -1.71 -0.71
N ARG A 369 22.38 -0.72 -0.05
CA ARG A 369 21.67 0.17 0.89
C ARG A 369 21.16 1.40 0.14
N LEU A 370 19.91 1.80 0.40
CA LEU A 370 19.27 2.99 -0.17
C LEU A 370 18.88 3.92 0.97
N HIS A 371 19.50 5.10 1.02
CA HIS A 371 19.29 6.10 2.08
C HIS A 371 19.23 7.52 1.51
N GLN A 372 19.02 8.49 2.39
CA GLN A 372 18.97 9.93 2.09
C GLN A 372 19.53 10.71 3.29
N GLU A 373 20.68 10.28 3.82
CA GLU A 373 21.22 10.81 5.07
C GLU A 373 21.66 12.25 4.92
N SER A 374 22.22 12.63 3.77
CA SER A 374 22.59 14.04 3.55
C SER A 374 21.34 14.92 3.49
N TYR A 375 20.26 14.44 2.88
CA TYR A 375 18.97 15.17 2.87
C TYR A 375 18.37 15.28 4.27
N VAL A 376 18.46 14.24 5.10
CA VAL A 376 18.01 14.31 6.50
C VAL A 376 18.82 15.35 7.26
N GLN A 377 20.15 15.37 7.09
CA GLN A 377 21.00 16.38 7.71
C GLN A 377 20.61 17.81 7.28
N ASP A 378 20.46 18.05 5.97
CA ASP A 378 20.04 19.36 5.45
C ASP A 378 18.68 19.80 6.02
N LEU A 379 17.72 18.87 6.11
CA LEU A 379 16.40 19.11 6.69
C LEU A 379 16.50 19.48 8.18
N LEU A 380 17.34 18.79 8.94
CA LEU A 380 17.55 19.06 10.36
C LEU A 380 18.21 20.42 10.59
N GLU A 381 19.22 20.77 9.79
CA GLU A 381 19.91 22.07 9.84
C GLU A 381 18.95 23.22 9.51
N GLN A 382 18.11 23.07 8.46
CA GLN A 382 17.13 24.08 8.07
C GLN A 382 16.04 24.35 9.13
N ASN A 383 15.82 23.40 10.05
CA ASN A 383 14.78 23.48 11.08
C ASN A 383 15.35 23.53 12.51
N GLU A 384 16.66 23.70 12.67
CA GLU A 384 17.33 23.65 13.97
C GLU A 384 16.83 24.71 14.95
N GLU A 385 16.71 25.97 14.50
CA GLU A 385 16.24 27.09 15.32
C GLU A 385 14.74 27.04 15.64
N LEU A 386 13.98 26.23 14.88
CA LEU A 386 12.51 26.23 14.93
C LEU A 386 11.92 25.03 15.65
N VAL A 387 12.66 23.94 15.75
CA VAL A 387 12.20 22.68 16.33
C VAL A 387 13.24 22.21 17.32
N GLU A 388 12.89 22.08 18.60
CA GLU A 388 13.80 21.60 19.65
C GLU A 388 13.44 20.19 20.14
N GLY A 389 14.45 19.44 20.57
CA GLY A 389 14.31 18.12 21.19
C GLY A 389 14.38 16.95 20.21
N GLU A 390 14.20 15.74 20.77
CA GLU A 390 14.28 14.45 20.08
C GLU A 390 13.12 13.55 20.52
N GLU A 391 12.66 12.69 19.62
CA GLU A 391 11.57 11.75 19.88
C GLU A 391 11.95 10.36 19.39
N ARG A 392 11.44 9.30 20.02
CA ARG A 392 11.78 7.91 19.65
C ARG A 392 10.79 7.27 18.67
N THR A 393 9.73 7.98 18.32
CA THR A 393 8.66 7.49 17.45
C THR A 393 8.25 8.59 16.47
N PRO A 394 7.88 8.26 15.22
CA PRO A 394 7.48 9.25 14.22
C PRO A 394 6.09 9.83 14.48
N ALA A 395 5.25 9.15 15.26
CA ALA A 395 3.90 9.59 15.57
C ALA A 395 3.50 9.22 16.99
N ILE A 396 2.71 10.10 17.60
CA ILE A 396 2.03 9.89 18.88
C ILE A 396 0.53 10.15 18.77
N LYS A 397 -0.22 9.65 19.75
CA LYS A 397 -1.60 10.09 19.94
C LYS A 397 -1.58 11.51 20.53
N MET A 398 -1.82 12.50 19.68
CA MET A 398 -1.96 13.89 20.11
C MET A 398 -3.24 14.09 20.91
N GLY A 399 -3.18 14.97 21.91
CA GLY A 399 -4.38 15.56 22.52
C GLY A 399 -5.03 16.56 21.56
N THR A 400 -6.14 17.18 21.99
CA THR A 400 -6.77 18.25 21.23
C THR A 400 -5.83 19.45 21.14
N ILE A 401 -5.49 19.85 19.91
CA ILE A 401 -4.71 21.07 19.65
C ILE A 401 -5.70 22.14 19.19
N GLU A 402 -5.65 23.30 19.84
CA GLU A 402 -6.50 24.45 19.50
C GLU A 402 -6.25 24.91 18.06
N GLU A 403 -7.27 25.48 17.43
CA GLU A 403 -7.13 26.10 16.11
C GLU A 403 -6.31 27.40 16.18
N PRO A 404 -5.75 27.88 15.05
CA PRO A 404 -5.11 29.19 15.00
C PRO A 404 -6.06 30.32 15.43
N ASP A 405 -5.54 31.30 16.16
CA ASP A 405 -6.34 32.36 16.79
C ASP A 405 -6.90 33.37 15.77
N ASN A 406 -6.22 33.51 14.62
CA ASN A 406 -6.61 34.45 13.56
C ASN A 406 -6.11 34.01 12.16
N ASP A 407 -6.62 34.69 11.12
CA ASP A 407 -6.31 34.39 9.71
C ASP A 407 -4.85 34.66 9.31
N ALA A 408 -4.15 35.56 9.99
CA ALA A 408 -2.74 35.81 9.72
C ALA A 408 -1.89 34.63 10.17
N GLU A 409 -2.10 34.17 11.41
CA GLU A 409 -1.46 32.97 11.96
C GLU A 409 -1.81 31.72 11.15
N ARG A 410 -3.09 31.55 10.78
CA ARG A 410 -3.52 30.42 9.93
C ARG A 410 -2.73 30.36 8.63
N ARG A 411 -2.55 31.49 7.94
CA ARG A 411 -1.78 31.55 6.68
C ARG A 411 -0.31 31.22 6.87
N GLU A 412 0.30 31.75 7.93
CA GLU A 412 1.70 31.46 8.27
C GLU A 412 1.91 29.98 8.57
N LEU A 413 1.09 29.40 9.46
CA LEU A 413 1.14 27.99 9.82
C LEU A 413 0.83 27.08 8.63
N THR A 414 -0.09 27.48 7.74
CA THR A 414 -0.39 26.72 6.52
C THR A 414 0.85 26.66 5.62
N LYS A 415 1.50 27.81 5.37
CA LYS A 415 2.71 27.87 4.54
C LYS A 415 3.86 27.07 5.17
N ARG A 416 4.07 27.20 6.48
CA ARG A 416 5.08 26.44 7.24
C ARG A 416 4.81 24.94 7.16
N SER A 417 3.58 24.52 7.44
CA SER A 417 3.16 23.12 7.39
C SER A 417 3.34 22.53 5.99
N GLN A 418 2.93 23.24 4.94
CA GLN A 418 3.12 22.79 3.56
C GLN A 418 4.60 22.59 3.20
N GLY A 419 5.45 23.54 3.60
CA GLY A 419 6.89 23.43 3.38
C GLY A 419 7.50 22.23 4.09
N LEU A 420 7.28 22.10 5.41
CA LEU A 420 7.88 21.04 6.21
C LEU A 420 7.33 19.65 5.86
N ILE A 421 6.00 19.52 5.68
CA ILE A 421 5.36 18.26 5.29
C ILE A 421 5.82 17.84 3.89
N GLY A 422 6.02 18.79 2.96
CA GLY A 422 6.58 18.49 1.64
C GLY A 422 7.98 17.88 1.72
N GLN A 423 8.85 18.41 2.57
CA GLN A 423 10.19 17.85 2.81
C GLN A 423 10.12 16.43 3.41
N LEU A 424 9.25 16.23 4.40
CA LEU A 424 9.06 14.92 5.02
C LEU A 424 8.41 13.89 4.08
N LEU A 425 7.51 14.32 3.21
CA LEU A 425 6.87 13.47 2.19
C LEU A 425 7.89 12.96 1.18
N TRP A 426 8.91 13.76 0.86
CA TRP A 426 10.01 13.33 0.00
C TRP A 426 10.76 12.14 0.60
N LEU A 427 11.09 12.18 1.88
CA LEU A 427 11.69 11.05 2.60
C LEU A 427 10.75 9.84 2.65
N ALA A 428 9.50 10.08 3.06
CA ALA A 428 8.50 9.04 3.29
C ALA A 428 8.11 8.26 2.03
N GLY A 429 8.15 8.88 0.86
CA GLY A 429 7.86 8.23 -0.43
C GLY A 429 9.05 7.48 -1.03
N ARG A 430 10.27 7.76 -0.59
CA ARG A 430 11.51 7.29 -1.23
C ARG A 430 12.21 6.19 -0.45
N THR A 431 12.66 6.48 0.77
CA THR A 431 13.52 5.59 1.57
C THR A 431 13.06 5.35 3.01
N ARG A 432 12.08 6.12 3.50
CA ARG A 432 11.64 6.12 4.91
C ARG A 432 10.17 5.69 5.09
N PRO A 433 9.82 4.42 4.83
CA PRO A 433 8.44 3.93 4.96
C PRO A 433 7.88 4.07 6.39
N ASP A 434 8.75 4.10 7.41
CA ASP A 434 8.44 4.36 8.81
C ASP A 434 7.79 5.73 9.06
N LEU A 435 7.95 6.69 8.14
CA LEU A 435 7.35 8.01 8.24
C LEU A 435 5.97 8.11 7.57
N ALA A 436 5.58 7.12 6.76
CA ALA A 436 4.43 7.24 5.86
C ALA A 436 3.12 7.55 6.59
N TYR A 437 2.86 6.88 7.71
CA TYR A 437 1.69 7.16 8.56
C TYR A 437 1.73 8.58 9.13
N ALA A 438 2.85 8.96 9.75
CA ALA A 438 2.99 10.22 10.46
C ALA A 438 2.83 11.43 9.53
N VAL A 439 3.47 11.38 8.35
CA VAL A 439 3.40 12.43 7.33
C VAL A 439 2.00 12.52 6.74
N SER A 440 1.36 11.38 6.45
CA SER A 440 -0.02 11.35 5.96
C SER A 440 -1.00 11.97 6.96
N MET A 441 -0.82 11.70 8.26
CA MET A 441 -1.64 12.32 9.30
C MET A 441 -1.41 13.82 9.43
N ALA A 442 -0.17 14.29 9.34
CA ALA A 442 0.14 15.72 9.35
C ALA A 442 -0.49 16.43 8.14
N ALA A 443 -0.38 15.85 6.94
CA ALA A 443 -0.90 16.40 5.70
C ALA A 443 -2.42 16.59 5.73
N GLN A 444 -3.15 15.66 6.33
CA GLN A 444 -4.62 15.73 6.46
C GLN A 444 -5.10 16.94 7.27
N LYS A 445 -4.29 17.45 8.19
CA LYS A 445 -4.64 18.56 9.07
C LYS A 445 -4.33 19.94 8.48
N ILE A 446 -3.58 20.04 7.37
CA ILE A 446 -3.16 21.32 6.77
C ILE A 446 -4.37 22.25 6.54
N ALA A 447 -5.46 21.73 5.96
CA ALA A 447 -6.62 22.55 5.62
C ALA A 447 -7.51 22.85 6.83
N SER A 448 -7.70 21.88 7.73
CA SER A 448 -8.61 22.02 8.87
C SER A 448 -7.96 22.75 10.05
N ASN A 449 -6.81 22.26 10.51
CA ASN A 449 -6.07 22.78 11.65
C ASN A 449 -4.55 22.79 11.35
N PRO A 450 -4.03 23.87 10.74
CA PRO A 450 -2.61 23.96 10.40
C PRO A 450 -1.70 24.06 11.64
N ARG A 451 -2.21 24.41 12.83
CA ARG A 451 -1.45 24.35 14.09
C ARG A 451 -1.17 22.90 14.48
N GLU A 452 -2.17 22.02 14.38
CA GLU A 452 -2.00 20.58 14.57
C GLU A 452 -1.08 19.98 13.49
N ALA A 453 -1.21 20.41 12.23
CA ALA A 453 -0.36 19.95 11.14
C ALA A 453 1.12 20.26 11.39
N ALA A 454 1.43 21.49 11.79
CA ALA A 454 2.78 21.91 12.15
C ALA A 454 3.32 21.08 13.31
N ALA A 455 2.58 20.95 14.41
CA ALA A 455 3.02 20.19 15.59
C ALA A 455 3.33 18.71 15.27
N ARG A 456 2.52 18.08 14.41
CA ARG A 456 2.76 16.70 13.94
C ARG A 456 4.01 16.61 13.06
N ALA A 457 4.19 17.54 12.14
CA ALA A 457 5.37 17.58 11.28
C ALA A 457 6.65 17.80 12.09
N GLU A 458 6.63 18.71 13.06
CA GLU A 458 7.75 18.97 13.98
C GLU A 458 8.09 17.75 14.83
N HIS A 459 7.10 16.98 15.28
CA HIS A 459 7.33 15.72 15.99
C HIS A 459 8.10 14.71 15.12
N VAL A 460 7.80 14.64 13.81
CA VAL A 460 8.56 13.80 12.87
C VAL A 460 10.01 14.28 12.74
N VAL A 461 10.26 15.60 12.71
CA VAL A 461 11.62 16.16 12.70
C VAL A 461 12.41 15.73 13.95
N LYS A 462 11.78 15.76 15.13
CA LYS A 462 12.40 15.29 16.37
C LYS A 462 12.74 13.80 16.32
N TYR A 463 11.93 12.99 15.64
CA TYR A 463 12.23 11.59 15.40
C TYR A 463 13.39 11.38 14.41
N LEU A 464 13.47 12.18 13.35
CA LEU A 464 14.61 12.13 12.43
C LEU A 464 15.95 12.41 13.12
N ARG A 465 15.99 13.23 14.16
CA ARG A 465 17.20 13.46 14.97
C ARG A 465 17.68 12.22 15.71
N SER A 466 16.76 11.44 16.29
CA SER A 466 17.13 10.22 17.02
C SER A 466 17.43 9.04 16.09
N ALA A 467 16.85 9.04 14.88
CA ALA A 467 16.94 7.95 13.92
C ALA A 467 17.29 8.44 12.49
N PRO A 468 18.43 9.12 12.27
CA PRO A 468 18.76 9.71 10.96
C PRO A 468 19.13 8.64 9.91
N ALA A 469 19.76 7.55 10.34
CA ALA A 469 20.32 6.52 9.47
C ALA A 469 19.36 5.35 9.13
N VAL A 470 18.08 5.45 9.48
CA VAL A 470 17.07 4.45 9.06
C VAL A 470 16.97 4.47 7.54
N SER A 471 17.04 3.29 6.92
CA SER A 471 17.18 3.16 5.46
C SER A 471 16.69 1.81 4.96
N LEU A 472 16.53 1.67 3.64
CA LEU A 472 16.25 0.38 3.01
C LEU A 472 17.58 -0.37 2.78
N HIS A 473 17.57 -1.70 2.93
CA HIS A 473 18.71 -2.54 2.57
C HIS A 473 18.25 -3.73 1.75
N TYR A 474 18.61 -3.72 0.46
CA TYR A 474 18.27 -4.80 -0.45
C TYR A 474 19.40 -5.82 -0.46
N LYS A 475 19.14 -6.95 0.19
CA LYS A 475 20.05 -8.10 0.30
C LYS A 475 19.74 -9.16 -0.73
N VAL A 476 20.67 -10.06 -1.03
CA VAL A 476 20.39 -11.24 -1.87
C VAL A 476 19.17 -12.00 -1.31
N ALA A 477 18.23 -12.40 -2.16
CA ALA A 477 17.11 -13.21 -1.70
C ALA A 477 17.62 -14.59 -1.29
N GLY A 478 17.47 -14.90 0.00
CA GLY A 478 17.64 -16.25 0.50
C GLY A 478 16.36 -17.04 0.36
N ASP A 479 16.50 -18.33 0.08
CA ASP A 479 15.45 -19.34 0.18
C ASP A 479 15.02 -19.48 1.65
N SER A 480 14.11 -18.61 2.10
CA SER A 480 13.73 -18.49 3.53
C SER A 480 12.21 -18.53 3.74
N TRP A 481 11.78 -18.84 4.95
CA TRP A 481 10.36 -18.77 5.34
C TRP A 481 10.08 -17.45 6.09
N GLY A 482 10.73 -16.38 5.66
CA GLY A 482 10.85 -15.12 6.39
C GLY A 482 11.97 -15.15 7.43
N LYS A 483 12.37 -13.97 7.91
CA LYS A 483 13.47 -13.76 8.87
C LYS A 483 13.42 -14.66 10.12
N TRP A 484 12.21 -15.04 10.54
CA TRP A 484 11.96 -15.89 11.71
C TRP A 484 11.20 -17.18 11.39
N ASN A 485 11.23 -17.65 10.13
CA ASN A 485 10.48 -18.84 9.68
C ASN A 485 8.97 -18.79 9.99
N HIS A 486 8.39 -17.60 9.96
CA HIS A 486 7.00 -17.34 10.34
C HIS A 486 6.03 -17.34 9.14
N LEU A 487 6.55 -17.31 7.91
CA LEU A 487 5.74 -17.30 6.70
C LEU A 487 5.31 -18.71 6.30
N ARG A 488 4.11 -18.83 5.74
CA ARG A 488 3.56 -20.08 5.20
C ARG A 488 4.07 -20.43 3.83
N HIS A 489 4.68 -19.47 3.15
CA HIS A 489 5.23 -19.64 1.82
C HIS A 489 6.68 -19.17 1.81
N LYS A 490 7.49 -19.81 0.98
CA LYS A 490 8.91 -19.56 0.88
C LYS A 490 9.17 -18.30 0.06
N GLN A 491 10.03 -17.44 0.58
CA GLN A 491 10.58 -16.29 -0.13
C GLN A 491 11.63 -16.78 -1.13
N THR A 492 11.45 -16.39 -2.39
CA THR A 492 12.37 -16.66 -3.48
C THR A 492 12.53 -15.41 -4.34
N SER A 493 13.44 -15.42 -5.32
CA SER A 493 13.60 -14.31 -6.26
C SER A 493 12.38 -14.08 -7.17
N THR A 494 11.42 -15.01 -7.24
CA THR A 494 10.17 -14.87 -8.01
C THR A 494 8.93 -14.78 -7.11
N THR A 495 9.11 -14.52 -5.82
CA THR A 495 8.00 -14.32 -4.89
C THR A 495 7.69 -12.83 -4.73
N VAL A 496 6.42 -12.45 -4.86
CA VAL A 496 5.89 -11.13 -4.50
C VAL A 496 4.99 -11.28 -3.29
N GLU A 497 5.21 -10.49 -2.24
CA GLU A 497 4.45 -10.58 -1.00
C GLU A 497 3.79 -9.25 -0.75
N VAL A 498 2.50 -9.27 -0.39
CA VAL A 498 1.74 -8.06 -0.13
C VAL A 498 1.10 -8.19 1.24
N TYR A 499 1.47 -7.28 2.13
CA TYR A 499 0.98 -7.21 3.49
C TYR A 499 0.01 -6.04 3.61
N THR A 500 -1.14 -6.29 4.24
CA THR A 500 -2.19 -5.29 4.37
C THR A 500 -2.69 -5.22 5.79
N ASP A 501 -2.94 -4.01 6.27
CA ASP A 501 -3.54 -3.73 7.58
C ASP A 501 -4.50 -2.54 7.47
N ALA A 502 -5.45 -2.43 8.39
CA ALA A 502 -6.34 -1.29 8.50
C ALA A 502 -6.68 -0.92 9.96
N SER A 503 -6.41 0.33 10.32
CA SER A 503 -6.93 0.91 11.55
C SER A 503 -8.37 1.37 11.34
N PHE A 504 -9.34 0.65 11.92
CA PHE A 504 -10.77 0.91 11.76
C PHE A 504 -11.20 2.23 12.40
N ALA A 505 -11.95 3.06 11.66
CA ALA A 505 -12.51 4.34 12.15
C ALA A 505 -11.46 5.21 12.87
N ALA A 506 -10.28 5.34 12.26
CA ALA A 506 -9.10 5.97 12.85
C ALA A 506 -9.17 7.51 12.90
N ASP A 507 -10.00 8.13 12.07
CA ASP A 507 -10.16 9.59 12.03
C ASP A 507 -11.47 10.08 12.67
N GLU A 508 -11.59 11.40 12.83
CA GLU A 508 -12.77 12.08 13.40
C GLU A 508 -14.02 11.92 12.51
N GLN A 509 -13.85 11.60 11.24
CA GLN A 509 -14.92 11.35 10.27
C GLN A 509 -15.28 9.85 10.15
N CYS A 510 -14.83 9.04 11.11
CA CYS A 510 -15.05 7.59 11.19
C CYS A 510 -14.53 6.80 9.97
N ARG A 511 -13.60 7.36 9.19
CA ARG A 511 -12.92 6.62 8.13
C ARG A 511 -11.74 5.88 8.69
N SER A 512 -11.52 4.70 8.14
CA SER A 512 -10.38 3.86 8.49
C SER A 512 -9.11 4.37 7.80
N PHE A 513 -7.97 3.98 8.35
CA PHE A 513 -6.66 4.26 7.78
C PHE A 513 -6.01 2.94 7.36
N GLY A 514 -5.76 2.78 6.07
CA GLY A 514 -5.20 1.54 5.50
C GLY A 514 -3.71 1.67 5.22
N SER A 515 -3.00 0.54 5.32
CA SER A 515 -1.65 0.40 4.82
C SER A 515 -1.50 -0.86 3.96
N VAL A 516 -0.72 -0.71 2.89
CA VAL A 516 -0.34 -1.78 1.98
C VAL A 516 1.17 -1.70 1.83
N GLN A 517 1.86 -2.83 1.94
CA GLN A 517 3.30 -2.93 1.69
C GLN A 517 3.60 -4.12 0.79
N LEU A 518 4.33 -3.87 -0.30
CA LEU A 518 4.71 -4.86 -1.30
C LEU A 518 6.21 -5.14 -1.23
N TYR A 519 6.52 -6.42 -1.10
CA TYR A 519 7.87 -6.97 -1.03
C TYR A 519 8.14 -7.82 -2.27
N TRP A 520 9.39 -7.79 -2.71
CA TRP A 520 9.90 -8.69 -3.75
C TRP A 520 11.08 -9.48 -3.20
N GLY A 521 10.88 -10.80 -3.08
CA GLY A 521 11.86 -11.71 -2.49
C GLY A 521 12.31 -11.25 -1.10
N GLY A 522 11.36 -10.91 -0.23
CA GLY A 522 11.62 -10.48 1.14
C GLY A 522 12.09 -9.03 1.34
N ALA A 523 12.21 -8.21 0.29
CA ALA A 523 12.61 -6.80 0.43
C ALA A 523 11.50 -5.82 0.04
N LEU A 524 11.28 -4.79 0.85
CA LEU A 524 10.23 -3.78 0.63
C LEU A 524 10.53 -2.90 -0.59
N VAL A 525 9.67 -2.96 -1.61
CA VAL A 525 9.85 -2.20 -2.87
C VAL A 525 8.72 -1.20 -3.15
N SER A 526 7.58 -1.33 -2.50
CA SER A 526 6.49 -0.34 -2.60
C SER A 526 5.62 -0.33 -1.34
N TRP A 527 5.06 0.83 -1.01
CA TRP A 527 4.14 0.96 0.12
C TRP A 527 3.15 2.10 -0.09
N ALA A 528 2.02 2.01 0.59
CA ALA A 528 1.02 3.04 0.70
C ALA A 528 0.47 3.08 2.13
N ALA A 529 0.20 4.28 2.62
CA ALA A 529 -0.39 4.53 3.93
C ALA A 529 -1.34 5.73 3.81
N GLY A 530 -2.64 5.51 3.98
CA GLY A 530 -3.59 6.58 3.78
C GLY A 530 -5.00 6.29 4.29
N ARG A 531 -5.75 7.37 4.42
CA ARG A 531 -7.17 7.34 4.77
C ARG A 531 -7.97 6.65 3.67
N GLN A 532 -8.79 5.68 4.05
CA GLN A 532 -9.66 4.97 3.13
C GLN A 532 -10.73 5.91 2.56
N SER A 533 -11.04 5.73 1.27
CA SER A 533 -12.01 6.56 0.55
C SER A 533 -13.44 6.35 1.05
N LEU A 534 -13.75 5.14 1.52
CA LEU A 534 -15.05 4.72 2.01
C LEU A 534 -15.04 4.52 3.53
N ILE A 535 -16.18 4.77 4.16
CA ILE A 535 -16.42 4.42 5.55
C ILE A 535 -16.75 2.93 5.62
N ALA A 536 -15.99 2.19 6.42
CA ALA A 536 -16.28 0.80 6.72
C ALA A 536 -17.28 0.70 7.88
N ALA A 537 -18.18 -0.28 7.85
CA ALA A 537 -19.12 -0.54 8.94
C ALA A 537 -18.50 -1.36 10.08
N HIS A 538 -17.43 -2.12 9.81
CA HIS A 538 -16.72 -2.92 10.80
C HIS A 538 -15.25 -3.18 10.40
N THR A 539 -14.44 -3.67 11.34
CA THR A 539 -13.00 -3.94 11.14
C THR A 539 -12.73 -4.85 9.94
N ALA A 540 -13.45 -5.95 9.78
CA ALA A 540 -13.24 -6.87 8.66
C ALA A 540 -13.52 -6.24 7.27
N GLU A 541 -14.32 -5.17 7.20
CA GLU A 541 -14.61 -4.48 5.95
C GLU A 541 -13.47 -3.52 5.59
N SER A 542 -12.93 -2.77 6.56
CA SER A 542 -11.75 -1.94 6.30
C SER A 542 -10.54 -2.77 5.93
N GLU A 543 -10.38 -3.95 6.54
CA GLU A 543 -9.32 -4.90 6.17
C GLU A 543 -9.52 -5.46 4.76
N LEU A 544 -10.76 -5.77 4.37
CA LEU A 544 -11.07 -6.17 3.00
C LEU A 544 -10.75 -5.05 1.99
N TYR A 545 -10.89 -3.78 2.37
CA TYR A 545 -10.50 -2.65 1.53
C TYR A 545 -8.98 -2.59 1.36
N SER A 546 -8.20 -2.71 2.44
CA SER A 546 -6.75 -2.78 2.35
C SER A 546 -6.28 -4.01 1.54
N LEU A 547 -6.91 -5.17 1.71
CA LEU A 547 -6.67 -6.36 0.89
C LEU A 547 -6.95 -6.13 -0.59
N SER A 548 -8.02 -5.39 -0.91
CA SER A 548 -8.37 -5.07 -2.30
C SER A 548 -7.31 -4.17 -2.96
N GLU A 549 -6.86 -3.14 -2.25
CA GLU A 549 -5.77 -2.26 -2.70
C GLU A 549 -4.45 -3.03 -2.83
N GLY A 550 -4.12 -3.88 -1.86
CA GLY A 550 -2.95 -4.75 -1.89
C GLY A 550 -2.97 -5.73 -3.06
N HIS A 551 -4.10 -6.36 -3.32
CA HIS A 551 -4.28 -7.24 -4.47
C HIS A 551 -4.03 -6.50 -5.80
N LEU A 552 -4.59 -5.29 -5.96
CA LEU A 552 -4.34 -4.46 -7.15
C LEU A 552 -2.86 -4.06 -7.30
N MET A 553 -2.21 -3.70 -6.19
CA MET A 553 -0.78 -3.40 -6.18
C MET A 553 0.05 -4.61 -6.61
N GLY A 554 -0.23 -5.80 -6.06
CA GLY A 554 0.43 -7.04 -6.48
C GLY A 554 0.22 -7.35 -7.96
N LYS A 555 -1.01 -7.18 -8.48
CA LYS A 555 -1.32 -7.38 -9.91
C LYS A 555 -0.57 -6.42 -10.82
N ALA A 556 -0.36 -5.18 -10.40
CA ALA A 556 0.39 -4.19 -11.15
C ALA A 556 1.91 -4.53 -11.21
N PHE A 557 2.47 -5.05 -10.12
CA PHE A 557 3.91 -5.30 -10.01
C PHE A 557 4.34 -6.69 -10.52
N ARG A 558 3.45 -7.68 -10.47
CA ARG A 558 3.77 -9.06 -10.85
C ARG A 558 4.32 -9.19 -12.29
N PRO A 559 3.71 -8.59 -13.32
CA PRO A 559 4.30 -8.60 -14.67
C PRO A 559 5.69 -7.95 -14.72
N THR A 560 5.88 -6.83 -14.03
CA THR A 560 7.17 -6.12 -14.00
C THR A 560 8.26 -6.99 -13.37
N VAL A 561 7.95 -7.69 -12.27
CA VAL A 561 8.88 -8.64 -11.62
C VAL A 561 9.21 -9.80 -12.57
N ALA A 562 8.22 -10.36 -13.25
CA ALA A 562 8.43 -11.45 -14.21
C ALA A 562 9.37 -11.02 -15.35
N ALA A 563 9.12 -9.85 -15.92
CA ALA A 563 9.94 -9.28 -16.98
C ALA A 563 11.37 -8.97 -16.52
N LEU A 564 11.55 -8.35 -15.34
CA LEU A 564 12.88 -8.09 -14.76
C LEU A 564 13.66 -9.38 -14.44
N MET A 565 12.98 -10.45 -14.04
CA MET A 565 13.59 -11.76 -13.81
C MET A 565 13.77 -12.57 -15.10
N ASN A 566 13.20 -12.12 -16.22
CA ASN A 566 13.16 -12.85 -17.49
C ASN A 566 12.56 -14.27 -17.33
N VAL A 567 11.43 -14.36 -16.64
CA VAL A 567 10.65 -15.59 -16.40
C VAL A 567 9.21 -15.41 -16.87
N SER A 568 8.43 -16.50 -16.94
CA SER A 568 7.00 -16.36 -17.21
C SER A 568 6.31 -15.66 -16.05
N GLU A 569 5.28 -14.85 -16.31
CA GLU A 569 4.43 -14.31 -15.25
C GLU A 569 3.83 -15.43 -14.36
N ARG A 570 3.62 -16.62 -14.92
CA ARG A 570 3.16 -17.80 -14.19
C ARG A 570 4.14 -18.30 -13.12
N ASP A 571 5.43 -18.02 -13.29
CA ASP A 571 6.49 -18.41 -12.36
C ASP A 571 6.63 -17.41 -11.20
N VAL A 572 5.97 -16.25 -11.31
CA VAL A 572 5.88 -15.26 -10.23
C VAL A 572 4.65 -15.52 -9.39
N ILE A 573 4.88 -15.89 -8.13
CA ILE A 573 3.83 -16.22 -7.17
C ILE A 573 3.59 -15.02 -6.25
N CYS A 574 2.33 -14.65 -6.08
CA CYS A 574 1.89 -13.55 -5.24
C CYS A 574 1.22 -14.06 -3.96
N HIS A 575 1.73 -13.64 -2.79
CA HIS A 575 1.16 -13.99 -1.49
C HIS A 575 0.58 -12.75 -0.81
N LEU A 576 -0.72 -12.77 -0.56
CA LEU A 576 -1.43 -11.75 0.23
C LEU A 576 -1.46 -12.17 1.70
N TYR A 577 -1.13 -11.24 2.60
CA TYR A 577 -1.17 -11.43 4.04
C TYR A 577 -2.02 -10.37 4.72
N CYS A 578 -2.92 -10.80 5.60
CA CYS A 578 -3.78 -9.97 6.43
C CYS A 578 -3.92 -10.63 7.81
N ASP A 579 -3.99 -9.85 8.88
CA ASP A 579 -4.13 -10.34 10.25
C ASP A 579 -5.59 -10.52 10.68
N ASN A 580 -6.54 -10.13 9.83
CA ASN A 580 -7.95 -10.27 10.08
C ASN A 580 -8.52 -11.54 9.42
N SER A 581 -8.72 -12.57 10.25
CA SER A 581 -9.29 -13.85 9.80
C SER A 581 -10.67 -13.71 9.12
N ALA A 582 -11.50 -12.75 9.54
CA ALA A 582 -12.82 -12.55 8.94
C ALA A 582 -12.70 -11.94 7.53
N ALA A 583 -11.77 -11.01 7.31
CA ALA A 583 -11.48 -10.47 5.98
C ALA A 583 -10.94 -11.56 5.04
N VAL A 584 -10.03 -12.41 5.52
CA VAL A 584 -9.53 -13.59 4.78
C VAL A 584 -10.67 -14.53 4.38
N GLN A 585 -11.63 -14.77 5.28
CA GLN A 585 -12.81 -15.60 5.00
C GLN A 585 -13.72 -14.96 3.94
N LEU A 586 -13.91 -13.64 3.94
CA LEU A 586 -14.71 -12.94 2.93
C LEU A 586 -14.15 -13.11 1.50
N CYS A 587 -12.83 -13.21 1.37
CA CYS A 587 -12.17 -13.49 0.09
C CYS A 587 -12.27 -14.96 -0.32
N THR A 588 -12.29 -15.90 0.62
CA THR A 588 -12.20 -17.34 0.31
C THR A 588 -13.56 -18.06 0.23
N LEU A 589 -14.59 -17.59 0.95
CA LEU A 589 -15.90 -18.26 0.99
C LEU A 589 -16.89 -17.68 -0.03
N GLU A 590 -17.57 -18.57 -0.78
CA GLU A 590 -18.65 -18.18 -1.71
C GLU A 590 -19.94 -17.76 -0.98
N SER A 591 -20.21 -18.34 0.19
CA SER A 591 -21.39 -18.06 0.99
C SER A 591 -21.08 -17.07 2.12
N GLY A 592 -21.74 -15.92 2.10
CA GLY A 592 -21.74 -14.95 3.20
C GLY A 592 -23.15 -14.69 3.71
N SER A 593 -23.30 -14.25 4.95
CA SER A 593 -24.60 -13.81 5.47
C SER A 593 -25.17 -12.62 4.67
N TRP A 594 -26.45 -12.30 4.86
CA TRP A 594 -27.04 -11.09 4.26
C TRP A 594 -26.26 -9.82 4.62
N ARG A 595 -25.62 -9.78 5.81
CA ARG A 595 -24.83 -8.64 6.30
C ARG A 595 -23.58 -8.37 5.48
N THR A 596 -22.97 -9.39 4.88
CA THR A 596 -21.73 -9.25 4.10
C THR A 596 -21.96 -9.30 2.60
N ARG A 597 -23.23 -9.35 2.15
CA ARG A 597 -23.60 -9.44 0.73
C ARG A 597 -23.09 -8.27 -0.09
N HIS A 598 -23.07 -7.07 0.47
CA HIS A 598 -22.57 -5.85 -0.17
C HIS A 598 -21.05 -5.85 -0.38
N LEU A 599 -20.30 -6.67 0.37
CA LEU A 599 -18.84 -6.81 0.27
C LEU A 599 -18.40 -7.89 -0.74
N ARG A 600 -19.33 -8.72 -1.20
CA ARG A 600 -19.03 -9.92 -2.01
C ARG A 600 -18.26 -9.61 -3.29
N LEU A 601 -18.51 -8.47 -3.95
CA LEU A 601 -17.81 -8.14 -5.20
C LEU A 601 -16.31 -7.96 -4.99
N ARG A 602 -15.88 -7.31 -3.89
CA ARG A 602 -14.45 -7.14 -3.59
C ARG A 602 -13.77 -8.47 -3.28
N GLY A 603 -14.40 -9.27 -2.42
CA GLY A 603 -13.90 -10.61 -2.12
C GLY A 603 -13.86 -11.51 -3.36
N ALA A 604 -14.85 -11.41 -4.26
CA ALA A 604 -14.91 -12.22 -5.49
C ALA A 604 -13.80 -11.89 -6.49
N VAL A 605 -13.40 -10.61 -6.62
CA VAL A 605 -12.26 -10.23 -7.48
C VAL A 605 -10.97 -10.88 -7.01
N ILE A 606 -10.71 -10.87 -5.69
CA ILE A 606 -9.54 -11.55 -5.11
C ILE A 606 -9.68 -13.07 -5.29
N ARG A 607 -10.85 -13.63 -5.02
CA ARG A 607 -11.12 -15.07 -5.16
C ARG A 607 -10.84 -15.60 -6.57
N GLN A 608 -11.26 -14.86 -7.59
CA GLN A 608 -11.03 -15.23 -8.98
C GLN A 608 -9.53 -15.42 -9.27
N ASP A 609 -8.68 -14.58 -8.69
CA ASP A 609 -7.23 -14.71 -8.87
C ASP A 609 -6.64 -15.81 -7.96
N LEU A 610 -7.21 -16.05 -6.78
CA LEU A 610 -6.85 -17.18 -5.88
C LEU A 610 -7.19 -18.56 -6.44
N GLU A 611 -8.15 -18.66 -7.36
CA GLU A 611 -8.43 -19.90 -8.11
C GLU A 611 -7.28 -20.27 -9.06
N ASN A 612 -6.39 -19.31 -9.38
CA ASN A 612 -5.16 -19.59 -10.10
C ASN A 612 -4.03 -19.85 -9.10
N ASP A 613 -3.22 -20.89 -9.32
CA ASP A 613 -2.07 -21.28 -8.47
C ASP A 613 -0.97 -20.19 -8.33
N ALA A 614 -1.13 -19.05 -9.01
CA ALA A 614 -0.24 -17.91 -8.93
C ALA A 614 -0.51 -16.99 -7.73
N TRP A 615 -1.65 -17.11 -7.06
CA TRP A 615 -2.01 -16.26 -5.93
C TRP A 615 -2.35 -17.11 -4.71
N SER A 616 -1.93 -16.66 -3.53
CA SER A 616 -2.43 -17.18 -2.27
C SER A 616 -2.80 -16.05 -1.31
N LEU A 617 -3.69 -16.35 -0.37
CA LEU A 617 -4.09 -15.46 0.70
C LEU A 617 -3.99 -16.21 2.02
N ALA A 618 -3.28 -15.65 2.99
CA ALA A 618 -3.08 -16.26 4.29
C ALA A 618 -3.25 -15.26 5.43
N HIS A 619 -3.74 -15.78 6.57
CA HIS A 619 -3.66 -15.05 7.82
C HIS A 619 -2.22 -14.98 8.32
N LEU A 620 -1.77 -13.79 8.74
CA LEU A 620 -0.48 -13.57 9.40
C LEU A 620 -0.70 -12.99 10.79
N ASP A 621 0.03 -13.47 11.79
CA ASP A 621 -0.07 -12.90 13.14
C ASP A 621 0.38 -11.43 13.13
N GLY A 622 -0.38 -10.57 13.80
CA GLY A 622 -0.12 -9.13 13.90
C GLY A 622 1.29 -8.82 14.37
N VAL A 623 1.93 -9.64 15.22
CA VAL A 623 3.32 -9.40 15.64
C VAL A 623 4.31 -9.36 14.47
N TYR A 624 4.02 -10.07 13.38
CA TYR A 624 4.82 -10.13 12.16
C TYR A 624 4.25 -9.30 11.01
N MET A 625 3.18 -8.52 11.23
CA MET A 625 2.55 -7.72 10.18
C MET A 625 3.34 -6.42 9.93
N PRO A 626 4.08 -6.26 8.81
CA PRO A 626 4.82 -5.04 8.53
C PRO A 626 3.88 -3.84 8.26
N ALA A 627 2.69 -4.10 7.71
CA ALA A 627 1.69 -3.07 7.37
C ALA A 627 1.19 -2.27 8.59
N ASP A 628 1.30 -2.81 9.81
CA ASP A 628 1.04 -2.11 11.08
C ASP A 628 1.81 -0.78 11.18
N LEU A 629 3.03 -0.71 10.61
CA LEU A 629 3.88 0.47 10.60
C LEU A 629 3.18 1.68 9.95
N GLY A 630 2.23 1.41 9.03
CA GLY A 630 1.54 2.42 8.25
C GLY A 630 0.13 2.78 8.74
N THR A 631 -0.41 2.22 9.82
CA THR A 631 -1.84 2.39 10.16
C THR A 631 -2.13 3.14 11.46
N LYS A 632 -1.21 3.14 12.43
CA LYS A 632 -1.43 3.73 13.76
C LYS A 632 -0.13 4.15 14.44
N PRO A 633 -0.18 5.07 15.42
CA PRO A 633 0.98 5.37 16.26
C PRO A 633 1.34 4.13 17.08
N VAL A 634 2.62 3.80 17.14
CA VAL A 634 3.16 2.67 17.90
C VAL A 634 4.17 3.15 18.94
N GLY A 635 4.25 2.47 20.08
CA GLY A 635 5.27 2.78 21.08
C GLY A 635 6.68 2.40 20.62
N PRO A 636 7.75 2.93 21.25
CA PRO A 636 9.13 2.74 20.82
C PRO A 636 9.51 1.26 20.60
N ALA A 637 9.23 0.38 21.57
CA ALA A 637 9.57 -1.04 21.45
C ALA A 637 8.89 -1.72 20.25
N ARG A 638 7.63 -1.37 19.95
CA ARG A 638 6.92 -1.91 18.80
C ARG A 638 7.43 -1.33 17.48
N LEU A 639 7.85 -0.06 17.48
CA LEU A 639 8.51 0.54 16.31
C LEU A 639 9.81 -0.19 16.00
N GLU A 640 10.66 -0.47 17.00
CA GLU A 640 11.90 -1.23 16.81
C GLU A 640 11.62 -2.61 16.20
N ASP A 641 10.60 -3.31 16.70
CA ASP A 641 10.17 -4.59 16.16
C ASP A 641 9.70 -4.45 14.70
N LEU A 642 8.89 -3.44 14.37
CA LEU A 642 8.41 -3.21 13.00
C LEU A 642 9.52 -2.80 12.03
N VAL A 643 10.48 -1.99 12.46
CA VAL A 643 11.69 -1.66 11.69
C VAL A 643 12.45 -2.93 11.33
N LYS A 644 12.54 -3.91 12.25
CA LYS A 644 13.14 -5.23 11.99
C LYS A 644 12.30 -6.12 11.08
N VAL A 645 10.96 -6.12 11.25
CA VAL A 645 10.02 -6.90 10.42
C VAL A 645 10.04 -6.39 8.98
N CYS A 646 10.13 -5.08 8.78
CA CYS A 646 10.24 -4.46 7.48
C CYS A 646 11.64 -4.58 6.84
N ASP A 647 12.59 -5.22 7.55
CA ASP A 647 14.01 -5.34 7.21
C ASP A 647 14.67 -4.01 6.85
N LEU A 648 14.31 -2.95 7.59
CA LEU A 648 14.95 -1.66 7.49
C LEU A 648 16.30 -1.70 8.22
N TRP A 649 17.28 -1.02 7.62
CA TRP A 649 18.59 -0.84 8.22
C TRP A 649 18.55 0.31 9.22
N ALA A 650 18.82 0.03 10.49
CA ALA A 650 18.85 1.01 11.58
C ALA A 650 20.04 0.73 12.51
N PRO A 651 21.16 1.48 12.41
CA PRO A 651 22.37 1.21 13.18
C PRO A 651 22.21 1.33 14.71
N HIS A 652 21.30 2.20 15.15
CA HIS A 652 21.03 2.46 16.57
C HIS A 652 20.23 1.33 17.24
N LEU A 653 19.63 0.44 16.45
CA LEU A 653 19.00 -0.77 16.93
C LEU A 653 20.03 -1.87 16.76
N GLU A 654 20.65 -2.34 17.86
CA GLU A 654 21.42 -3.58 17.82
C GLU A 654 20.57 -4.63 17.11
N GLN A 655 21.05 -5.14 15.97
CA GLN A 655 20.33 -6.11 15.15
C GLN A 655 20.27 -7.46 15.89
N SER A 656 19.51 -7.51 16.98
CA SER A 656 19.15 -8.74 17.65
C SER A 656 18.35 -9.58 16.65
N SER A 657 18.77 -10.83 16.51
CA SER A 657 18.09 -11.86 15.72
C SER A 657 16.79 -12.34 16.37
N ASP A 658 16.46 -11.84 17.55
CA ASP A 658 15.30 -12.29 18.30
C ASP A 658 14.00 -11.92 17.56
N PRO A 659 12.97 -12.80 17.63
CA PRO A 659 11.66 -12.49 17.08
C PRO A 659 11.05 -11.26 17.79
N PRO A 660 10.15 -10.52 17.11
CA PRO A 660 9.42 -9.41 17.72
C PRO A 660 8.69 -9.86 18.97
N ARG A 661 8.67 -9.02 20.00
CA ARG A 661 8.13 -9.40 21.30
C ARG A 661 6.60 -9.44 21.21
N PRO A 662 5.93 -10.52 21.66
CA PRO A 662 4.49 -10.51 21.80
C PRO A 662 4.10 -9.40 22.78
N SER A 663 2.95 -8.75 22.54
CA SER A 663 2.40 -7.70 23.41
C SER A 663 2.02 -8.21 24.82
N VAL A 664 2.17 -9.50 25.07
CA VAL A 664 1.96 -10.19 26.34
C VAL A 664 3.31 -10.69 26.85
N ALA A 665 3.60 -10.47 28.14
CA ALA A 665 4.89 -10.75 28.79
C ALA A 665 5.57 -12.04 28.25
N ALA A 666 6.74 -11.87 27.64
CA ALA A 666 7.49 -12.99 27.08
C ALA A 666 7.84 -14.01 28.16
N VAL A 667 7.50 -15.26 27.90
CA VAL A 667 7.82 -16.40 28.76
C VAL A 667 9.08 -17.07 28.17
N ARG A 668 10.16 -17.14 28.95
CA ARG A 668 11.40 -17.82 28.57
C ARG A 668 11.30 -19.30 28.94
N LEU A 669 11.58 -20.19 27.99
CA LEU A 669 11.76 -21.61 28.24
C LEU A 669 13.17 -21.85 28.81
N ILE A 670 13.26 -22.35 30.04
CA ILE A 670 14.53 -22.62 30.73
C ILE A 670 15.05 -24.03 30.39
N GLU A 671 14.17 -25.02 30.47
CA GLU A 671 14.48 -26.42 30.21
C GLU A 671 13.27 -27.12 29.59
N SER A 672 13.55 -28.08 28.70
CA SER A 672 12.54 -29.00 28.21
C SER A 672 13.04 -30.45 28.26
N SER A 673 12.18 -31.37 28.70
CA SER A 673 12.44 -32.81 28.64
C SER A 673 11.22 -33.55 28.11
N MET A 674 11.47 -34.56 27.28
CA MET A 674 10.45 -35.34 26.57
C MET A 674 10.38 -36.74 27.19
N VAL A 675 9.21 -37.13 27.69
CA VAL A 675 8.99 -38.47 28.26
C VAL A 675 7.99 -39.23 27.39
N MET A 676 8.46 -40.34 26.79
CA MET A 676 7.65 -41.27 26.02
C MET A 676 7.23 -42.45 26.91
N THR A 677 5.93 -42.70 27.04
CA THR A 677 5.43 -43.87 27.77
C THR A 677 4.91 -44.95 26.81
N LYS A 678 5.11 -46.23 27.18
CA LYS A 678 4.78 -47.40 26.36
C LYS A 678 3.28 -47.42 26.03
N GLY A 679 2.98 -47.41 24.73
CA GLY A 679 1.61 -47.26 24.19
C GLY A 679 1.51 -46.28 23.02
N GLY A 680 2.60 -45.59 22.66
CA GLY A 680 2.80 -44.98 21.35
C GLY A 680 2.09 -43.64 21.09
N LEU A 681 1.36 -43.06 22.04
CA LEU A 681 0.50 -41.88 21.75
C LEU A 681 0.47 -40.81 22.85
N ARG A 682 1.53 -40.69 23.65
CA ARG A 682 1.66 -39.57 24.60
C ARG A 682 3.09 -39.07 24.67
N VAL A 683 3.29 -37.87 24.13
CA VAL A 683 4.49 -37.06 24.34
C VAL A 683 4.16 -36.08 25.47
N THR A 684 4.77 -36.27 26.64
CA THR A 684 4.71 -35.25 27.69
C THR A 684 5.99 -34.45 27.63
N MET A 685 5.86 -33.16 27.32
CA MET A 685 6.97 -32.23 27.27
C MET A 685 6.91 -31.39 28.55
N LYS A 686 7.83 -31.66 29.48
CA LYS A 686 7.93 -30.88 30.72
C LYS A 686 8.69 -29.61 30.41
N MET A 687 8.06 -28.46 30.60
CA MET A 687 8.65 -27.15 30.34
C MET A 687 8.76 -26.36 31.64
N SER A 688 9.97 -25.89 31.94
CA SER A 688 10.19 -24.88 32.98
C SER A 688 10.11 -23.51 32.33
N LEU A 689 9.10 -22.72 32.71
CA LEU A 689 8.80 -21.43 32.11
C LEU A 689 9.10 -20.32 33.14
N GLN A 690 9.74 -19.24 32.69
CA GLN A 690 10.00 -18.07 33.52
C GLN A 690 9.55 -16.81 32.81
N LEU A 691 8.71 -16.01 33.48
CA LEU A 691 8.44 -14.63 33.06
C LEU A 691 9.76 -13.85 33.05
N VAL A 692 10.05 -13.10 31.98
CA VAL A 692 11.25 -12.25 31.98
C VAL A 692 11.15 -11.27 33.15
N ASN A 693 12.00 -11.49 34.18
CA ASN A 693 12.03 -10.83 35.50
C ASN A 693 11.01 -11.30 36.57
N GLY A 694 10.42 -12.49 36.44
CA GLY A 694 9.47 -13.08 37.41
C GLY A 694 9.90 -14.45 37.96
N PRO A 695 9.11 -15.02 38.91
CA PRO A 695 9.37 -16.34 39.48
C PRO A 695 9.24 -17.45 38.41
N GLN A 696 10.05 -18.50 38.56
CA GLN A 696 10.01 -19.69 37.70
C GLN A 696 8.81 -20.57 38.09
N THR A 697 8.02 -20.97 37.10
CA THR A 697 6.86 -21.86 37.27
C THR A 697 7.02 -23.08 36.36
N GLN A 698 6.83 -24.27 36.92
CA GLN A 698 6.90 -25.51 36.17
C GLN A 698 5.52 -25.83 35.58
N VAL A 699 5.46 -26.02 34.26
CA VAL A 699 4.20 -26.30 33.55
C VAL A 699 4.36 -27.59 32.75
N ASP A 700 3.51 -28.58 33.07
CA ASP A 700 3.45 -29.84 32.33
C ASP A 700 2.56 -29.67 31.10
N VAL A 701 3.17 -29.50 29.92
CA VAL A 701 2.43 -29.40 28.66
C VAL A 701 2.32 -30.80 28.05
N THR A 702 1.09 -31.30 27.99
CA THR A 702 0.78 -32.57 27.34
C THR A 702 0.17 -32.27 25.97
N GLY A 703 0.98 -32.30 24.92
CA GLY A 703 0.54 -32.01 23.56
C GLY A 703 0.25 -33.29 22.78
N GLY A 704 -0.91 -33.34 22.12
CA GLY A 704 -1.18 -34.25 21.01
C GLY A 704 -1.69 -33.42 19.84
N GLU A 705 -1.04 -33.51 18.68
CA GLU A 705 -1.50 -32.83 17.46
C GLU A 705 -2.59 -33.65 16.75
N GLY A 706 -3.59 -32.93 16.23
CA GLY A 706 -4.62 -33.46 15.34
C GLY A 706 -5.03 -32.41 14.29
N VAL A 707 -5.32 -32.89 13.08
CA VAL A 707 -5.35 -32.16 11.79
C VAL A 707 -6.51 -31.15 11.58
N TYR A 708 -7.44 -30.98 12.52
CA TYR A 708 -8.44 -29.90 12.44
C TYR A 708 -8.71 -29.35 13.84
N GLY A 709 -8.30 -28.09 14.06
CA GLY A 709 -8.24 -27.42 15.37
C GLY A 709 -9.58 -27.37 16.09
N PHE A 710 -9.51 -27.62 17.41
CA PHE A 710 -10.58 -27.86 18.39
C PHE A 710 -11.15 -29.28 18.45
N GLN A 711 -10.45 -30.17 19.17
CA GLN A 711 -11.04 -31.40 19.71
C GLN A 711 -11.56 -31.16 21.14
N PHE A 712 -12.88 -31.24 21.32
CA PHE A 712 -13.53 -31.17 22.63
C PHE A 712 -13.67 -32.58 23.25
N TYR A 713 -13.73 -32.64 24.58
CA TYR A 713 -13.66 -33.90 25.36
C TYR A 713 -14.72 -34.94 24.93
N VAL A 714 -15.94 -34.50 24.58
CA VAL A 714 -17.03 -35.36 24.10
C VAL A 714 -16.70 -36.03 22.74
N ALA A 715 -15.97 -35.37 21.84
CA ALA A 715 -15.51 -35.99 20.59
C ALA A 715 -14.42 -37.05 20.84
N GLN A 716 -13.66 -36.91 21.92
CA GLN A 716 -12.56 -37.82 22.26
C GLN A 716 -13.05 -39.06 23.01
N HIS A 717 -13.99 -38.89 23.94
CA HIS A 717 -14.36 -39.92 24.91
C HIS A 717 -15.85 -40.28 24.93
N GLY A 718 -16.69 -39.59 24.16
CA GLY A 718 -18.14 -39.70 24.28
C GLY A 718 -18.67 -38.88 25.46
N GLY A 719 -19.99 -38.82 25.57
CA GLY A 719 -20.65 -38.08 26.65
C GLY A 719 -22.04 -37.59 26.30
N ASN A 720 -22.59 -36.75 27.19
CA ASN A 720 -23.94 -36.25 27.03
C ASN A 720 -23.96 -34.92 26.29
N ILE A 721 -24.97 -34.74 25.47
CA ILE A 721 -25.24 -33.54 24.68
C ILE A 721 -26.58 -33.02 25.15
N PHE A 722 -26.67 -31.72 25.41
CA PHE A 722 -27.87 -31.08 25.94
C PHE A 722 -28.29 -29.95 25.03
N ALA A 723 -29.54 -30.01 24.59
CA ALA A 723 -30.16 -28.99 23.77
C ALA A 723 -31.50 -28.57 24.36
N THR A 724 -31.84 -27.27 24.29
CA THR A 724 -33.22 -26.81 24.44
C THR A 724 -33.57 -25.77 23.38
N GLY A 725 -34.80 -25.82 22.84
CA GLY A 725 -35.25 -24.87 21.81
C GLY A 725 -34.33 -24.83 20.57
N SER A 726 -33.88 -23.63 20.18
CA SER A 726 -32.98 -23.42 19.03
C SER A 726 -31.55 -23.93 19.24
N GLY A 727 -31.15 -24.25 20.49
CA GLY A 727 -29.83 -24.80 20.82
C GLY A 727 -29.55 -26.18 20.20
N VAL A 728 -30.56 -26.85 19.63
CA VAL A 728 -30.38 -28.09 18.87
C VAL A 728 -29.67 -27.88 17.53
N ALA A 729 -29.75 -26.68 16.93
CA ALA A 729 -29.15 -26.39 15.63
C ALA A 729 -27.61 -26.54 15.60
N PRO A 730 -26.85 -25.99 16.57
CA PRO A 730 -25.41 -26.25 16.66
C PRO A 730 -25.11 -27.72 17.04
N MET A 731 -25.94 -28.36 17.88
CA MET A 731 -25.76 -29.78 18.22
C MET A 731 -25.93 -30.70 17.00
N ARG A 732 -26.86 -30.37 16.09
CA ARG A 732 -26.98 -31.05 14.79
C ARG A 732 -25.68 -30.98 14.00
N ALA A 733 -25.05 -29.80 13.91
CA ALA A 733 -23.81 -29.65 13.16
C ALA A 733 -22.69 -30.55 13.72
N VAL A 734 -22.59 -30.63 15.06
CA VAL A 734 -21.64 -31.52 15.73
C VAL A 734 -21.94 -33.00 15.45
N ILE A 735 -23.20 -33.43 15.60
CA ILE A 735 -23.62 -34.81 15.36
C ILE A 735 -23.40 -35.21 13.89
N GLU A 736 -23.66 -34.30 12.95
CA GLU A 736 -23.61 -34.60 11.52
C GLU A 736 -22.20 -34.49 10.93
N SER A 737 -21.29 -33.75 11.57
CA SER A 737 -19.87 -33.59 11.18
C SER A 737 -19.06 -34.90 11.17
N GLY A 738 -19.53 -35.92 11.89
CA GLY A 738 -18.80 -37.17 12.09
C GLY A 738 -17.80 -37.16 13.25
N ALA A 739 -17.65 -36.03 13.97
CA ALA A 739 -16.76 -35.90 15.12
C ALA A 739 -17.06 -36.90 16.26
N LEU A 740 -18.29 -37.42 16.32
CA LEU A 740 -18.76 -38.35 17.36
C LEU A 740 -18.76 -39.82 16.91
N LYS A 741 -18.23 -40.13 15.72
CA LYS A 741 -18.29 -41.47 15.14
C LYS A 741 -17.55 -42.48 16.02
N GLY A 742 -18.24 -43.54 16.42
CA GLY A 742 -17.68 -44.61 17.28
C GLY A 742 -17.57 -44.23 18.75
N LYS A 743 -18.22 -43.15 19.19
CA LYS A 743 -18.32 -42.74 20.60
C LYS A 743 -19.73 -43.00 21.13
N THR A 744 -19.82 -43.32 22.42
CA THR A 744 -21.11 -43.45 23.11
C THR A 744 -21.58 -42.06 23.50
N CYS A 745 -22.64 -41.57 22.86
CA CYS A 745 -23.17 -40.24 23.12
C CYS A 745 -24.69 -40.27 23.26
N ARG A 746 -25.21 -39.43 24.17
CA ARG A 746 -26.66 -39.29 24.41
C ARG A 746 -27.07 -37.83 24.31
N LEU A 747 -28.10 -37.55 23.51
CA LEU A 747 -28.67 -36.21 23.35
C LEU A 747 -29.92 -36.07 24.22
N TYR A 748 -29.85 -35.30 25.29
CA TYR A 748 -30.99 -34.81 26.05
C TYR A 748 -31.54 -33.56 25.36
N TYR A 749 -32.70 -33.69 24.69
CA TYR A 749 -33.30 -32.57 23.96
C TYR A 749 -34.66 -32.17 24.53
N GLY A 750 -34.70 -30.97 25.11
CA GLY A 750 -35.89 -30.41 25.75
C GLY A 750 -36.71 -29.49 24.85
N ALA A 751 -38.02 -29.73 24.78
CA ALA A 751 -38.99 -28.84 24.16
C ALA A 751 -40.26 -28.67 25.01
N ARG A 752 -41.16 -27.76 24.62
CA ARG A 752 -42.44 -27.56 25.33
C ARG A 752 -43.49 -28.59 24.94
N THR A 753 -43.67 -28.83 23.65
CA THR A 753 -44.67 -29.75 23.05
C THR A 753 -44.01 -30.52 21.90
N GLU A 754 -44.65 -31.57 21.35
CA GLU A 754 -44.08 -32.30 20.20
C GLU A 754 -43.84 -31.37 19.00
N ALA A 755 -44.77 -30.46 18.72
CA ALA A 755 -44.66 -29.49 17.63
C ALA A 755 -43.49 -28.50 17.78
N GLY A 756 -43.00 -28.29 19.02
CA GLY A 756 -41.87 -27.42 19.30
C GLY A 756 -40.49 -28.10 19.19
N MET A 757 -40.44 -29.39 18.88
CA MET A 757 -39.22 -30.19 18.84
C MET A 757 -38.63 -30.20 17.43
N ALA A 758 -37.76 -29.24 17.14
CA ALA A 758 -37.13 -29.11 15.83
C ALA A 758 -36.22 -30.30 15.50
N TYR A 759 -36.24 -30.73 14.24
CA TYR A 759 -35.47 -31.87 13.73
C TYR A 759 -35.86 -33.24 14.31
N ALA A 760 -37.08 -33.39 14.82
CA ALA A 760 -37.59 -34.69 15.28
C ALA A 760 -37.55 -35.78 14.19
N ASP A 761 -37.71 -35.39 12.92
CA ASP A 761 -37.57 -36.24 11.74
C ASP A 761 -36.15 -36.83 11.58
N ARG A 762 -35.13 -36.22 12.21
CA ARG A 762 -33.72 -36.63 12.14
C ARG A 762 -33.30 -37.59 13.24
N PHE A 763 -34.14 -37.85 14.25
CA PHE A 763 -33.75 -38.65 15.41
C PHE A 763 -33.36 -40.07 15.03
N GLU A 764 -34.07 -40.69 14.10
CA GLU A 764 -33.72 -42.02 13.60
C GLU A 764 -32.36 -42.03 12.87
N ASP A 765 -32.03 -40.97 12.16
CA ASP A 765 -30.74 -40.85 11.49
C ASP A 765 -29.59 -40.59 12.47
N TRP A 766 -29.82 -39.81 13.53
CA TRP A 766 -28.85 -39.64 14.61
C TRP A 766 -28.66 -40.93 15.43
N LYS A 767 -29.74 -41.70 15.63
CA LYS A 767 -29.68 -43.03 16.26
C LYS A 767 -28.86 -44.03 15.45
N LYS A 768 -29.03 -44.06 14.13
CA LYS A 768 -28.16 -44.84 13.21
C LYS A 768 -26.69 -44.43 13.27
N ARG A 769 -26.39 -43.19 13.66
CA ARG A 769 -25.02 -42.66 13.85
C ARG A 769 -24.45 -42.97 15.24
N GLY A 770 -25.19 -43.68 16.09
CA GLY A 770 -24.75 -44.06 17.43
C GLY A 770 -25.08 -43.04 18.52
N ILE A 771 -25.97 -42.08 18.26
CA ILE A 771 -26.44 -41.10 19.24
C ILE A 771 -27.78 -41.56 19.83
N GLU A 772 -27.83 -41.79 21.13
CA GLU A 772 -29.10 -42.06 21.82
C GLU A 772 -29.84 -40.75 22.07
N VAL A 773 -30.99 -40.54 21.42
CA VAL A 773 -31.78 -39.31 21.61
C VAL A 773 -32.82 -39.54 22.70
N ILE A 774 -32.77 -38.72 23.76
CA ILE A 774 -33.77 -38.64 24.83
C ILE A 774 -34.56 -37.35 24.65
N PRO A 775 -35.71 -37.41 23.96
CA PRO A 775 -36.61 -36.28 23.86
C PRO A 775 -37.36 -36.10 25.18
N THR A 776 -37.40 -34.86 25.66
CA THR A 776 -38.03 -34.49 26.94
C THR A 776 -39.00 -33.33 26.71
N LEU A 777 -40.26 -33.49 27.11
CA LEU A 777 -41.30 -32.46 26.98
C LEU A 777 -41.76 -31.92 28.32
N SER A 778 -41.80 -30.60 28.47
CA SER A 778 -42.33 -29.96 29.70
C SER A 778 -43.86 -29.85 29.72
N LYS A 779 -44.53 -29.93 28.56
CA LYS A 779 -46.00 -29.95 28.41
C LYS A 779 -46.41 -30.92 27.29
N PRO A 780 -46.26 -32.24 27.49
CA PRO A 780 -46.59 -33.24 26.48
C PRO A 780 -48.09 -33.31 26.18
N SER A 781 -48.46 -33.89 25.04
CA SER A 781 -49.82 -34.34 24.76
C SER A 781 -50.18 -35.59 25.58
N ASP A 782 -51.47 -35.91 25.70
CA ASP A 782 -51.95 -37.10 26.44
C ASP A 782 -51.41 -38.42 25.86
N ASP A 783 -51.01 -38.42 24.59
CA ASP A 783 -50.47 -39.58 23.87
C ASP A 783 -48.93 -39.70 23.95
N TRP A 784 -48.26 -38.83 24.70
CA TRP A 784 -46.80 -38.83 24.84
C TRP A 784 -46.30 -40.00 25.69
N SER A 785 -45.44 -40.82 25.09
CA SER A 785 -44.81 -41.96 25.76
C SER A 785 -43.33 -41.73 26.14
N GLY A 786 -42.79 -40.52 25.92
CA GLY A 786 -41.39 -40.19 26.18
C GLY A 786 -41.15 -39.59 27.57
N ARG A 787 -40.00 -38.93 27.79
CA ARG A 787 -39.68 -38.31 29.09
C ARG A 787 -40.46 -37.00 29.26
N THR A 788 -40.94 -36.74 30.48
CA THR A 788 -41.74 -35.54 30.81
C THR A 788 -41.03 -34.74 31.89
N GLY A 789 -40.97 -33.41 31.74
CA GLY A 789 -40.29 -32.50 32.67
C GLY A 789 -39.20 -31.67 31.97
N TYR A 790 -38.17 -31.28 32.72
CA TYR A 790 -36.99 -30.59 32.16
C TYR A 790 -35.78 -31.52 32.02
N VAL A 791 -34.89 -31.24 31.05
CA VAL A 791 -33.76 -32.13 30.73
C VAL A 791 -32.81 -32.38 31.90
N GLN A 792 -32.62 -31.40 32.78
CA GLN A 792 -31.80 -31.53 33.98
C GLN A 792 -32.42 -32.46 35.03
N GLU A 793 -33.75 -32.52 35.12
CA GLU A 793 -34.48 -33.40 36.04
C GLU A 793 -34.42 -34.84 35.52
N VAL A 794 -34.63 -35.01 34.22
CA VAL A 794 -34.50 -36.32 33.54
C VAL A 794 -33.08 -36.86 33.67
N LEU A 795 -32.06 -36.01 33.56
CA LEU A 795 -30.67 -36.40 33.82
C LEU A 795 -30.50 -36.93 35.25
N GLN A 796 -31.00 -36.21 36.26
CA GLN A 796 -30.92 -36.65 37.67
C GLN A 796 -31.65 -37.97 37.91
N GLU A 797 -32.82 -38.16 37.28
CA GLU A 797 -33.56 -39.41 37.35
C GLU A 797 -32.78 -40.57 36.71
N ASP A 798 -32.22 -40.37 35.51
CA ASP A 798 -31.43 -41.38 34.81
C ASP A 798 -30.18 -41.78 35.61
N GLU A 799 -29.48 -40.81 36.22
CA GLU A 799 -28.34 -41.08 37.10
C GLU A 799 -28.75 -41.84 38.37
N SER A 800 -29.89 -41.48 38.98
CA SER A 800 -30.41 -42.18 40.17
C SER A 800 -30.79 -43.64 39.91
N ARG A 801 -31.17 -43.96 38.66
CA ARG A 801 -31.51 -45.32 38.20
C ARG A 801 -30.31 -46.12 37.71
N GLY A 802 -29.13 -45.50 37.65
CA GLY A 802 -27.92 -46.10 37.05
C GLY A 802 -28.00 -46.25 35.53
N GLU A 803 -28.96 -45.57 34.89
CA GLU A 803 -29.17 -45.54 33.43
C GLU A 803 -28.43 -44.37 32.76
N GLY A 804 -27.87 -43.46 33.56
CA GLY A 804 -27.11 -42.30 33.14
C GLY A 804 -25.64 -42.59 32.81
N PHE A 805 -25.05 -41.72 31.98
CA PHE A 805 -23.64 -41.84 31.54
C PHE A 805 -22.63 -41.11 32.44
N VAL A 806 -23.09 -40.27 33.38
CA VAL A 806 -22.21 -39.38 34.17
C VAL A 806 -21.41 -40.16 35.22
N LEU A 807 -21.89 -41.32 35.69
CA LEU A 807 -21.24 -42.16 36.70
C LEU A 807 -19.87 -42.78 36.32
N SER A 808 -19.43 -42.67 35.06
CA SER A 808 -18.05 -43.04 34.71
C SER A 808 -17.22 -41.78 34.45
N SER A 809 -16.12 -41.65 35.21
CA SER A 809 -15.19 -40.51 35.26
C SER A 809 -14.47 -40.18 33.93
N VAL A 810 -14.97 -40.70 32.81
CA VAL A 810 -14.40 -40.66 31.47
C VAL A 810 -15.26 -39.85 30.49
N HIS A 811 -16.48 -39.41 30.84
CA HIS A 811 -17.39 -38.67 29.93
C HIS A 811 -17.40 -37.14 30.16
N GLY A 812 -17.74 -36.37 29.12
CA GLY A 812 -17.93 -34.91 29.17
C GLY A 812 -19.33 -34.45 28.74
N ALA A 813 -19.55 -33.14 28.67
CA ALA A 813 -20.83 -32.56 28.25
C ALA A 813 -20.73 -31.45 27.21
N LEU A 814 -21.66 -31.43 26.25
CA LEU A 814 -21.91 -30.31 25.33
C LEU A 814 -23.25 -29.67 25.67
N LEU A 815 -23.30 -28.36 25.91
CA LEU A 815 -24.50 -27.65 26.34
C LEU A 815 -24.82 -26.46 25.44
N CYS A 816 -26.03 -26.42 24.89
CA CYS A 816 -26.55 -25.24 24.19
C CYS A 816 -28.07 -25.10 24.38
N GLY A 817 -28.51 -23.99 24.95
CA GLY A 817 -29.93 -23.78 25.24
C GLY A 817 -30.16 -22.68 26.28
N GLN A 818 -31.33 -22.69 26.91
CA GLN A 818 -31.68 -21.71 27.95
C GLN A 818 -30.66 -21.70 29.10
N LYS A 819 -30.33 -20.50 29.57
CA LYS A 819 -29.33 -20.27 30.61
C LYS A 819 -29.58 -21.10 31.87
N ASP A 820 -30.83 -21.15 32.33
CA ASP A 820 -31.22 -21.89 33.54
C ASP A 820 -30.96 -23.40 33.41
N MET A 821 -31.16 -23.97 32.21
CA MET A 821 -30.84 -25.37 31.92
C MET A 821 -29.32 -25.60 31.97
N VAL A 822 -28.54 -24.70 31.36
CA VAL A 822 -27.08 -24.81 31.32
C VAL A 822 -26.49 -24.76 32.72
N GLU A 823 -26.95 -23.84 33.56
CA GLU A 823 -26.50 -23.71 34.95
C GLU A 823 -26.90 -24.92 35.79
N ALA A 824 -28.13 -25.41 35.63
CA ALA A 824 -28.61 -26.58 36.37
C ALA A 824 -27.86 -27.87 36.00
N VAL A 825 -27.63 -28.14 34.71
CA VAL A 825 -26.86 -29.32 34.27
C VAL A 825 -25.41 -29.23 34.73
N ARG A 826 -24.78 -28.05 34.66
CA ARG A 826 -23.42 -27.86 35.19
C ARG A 826 -23.32 -28.20 36.67
N LYS A 827 -24.31 -27.77 37.47
CA LYS A 827 -24.35 -28.08 38.90
C LYS A 827 -24.43 -29.58 39.16
N VAL A 828 -25.23 -30.31 38.38
CA VAL A 828 -25.30 -31.79 38.45
C VAL A 828 -23.95 -32.42 38.14
N TYR A 829 -23.23 -31.94 37.12
CA TYR A 829 -21.90 -32.45 36.76
C TYR A 829 -20.85 -32.15 37.83
N GLU A 830 -20.91 -30.98 38.46
CA GLU A 830 -20.02 -30.58 39.57
C GLU A 830 -20.26 -31.45 40.82
N GLU A 831 -21.53 -31.69 41.18
CA GLU A 831 -21.90 -32.57 42.31
C GLU A 831 -21.46 -34.02 42.10
N LEU A 832 -21.39 -34.46 40.83
CA LEU A 832 -20.91 -35.79 40.43
C LEU A 832 -19.39 -35.84 40.20
N GLY A 833 -18.66 -34.76 40.48
CA GLY A 833 -17.20 -34.72 40.42
C GLY A 833 -16.60 -34.61 39.02
N VAL A 834 -17.38 -34.18 38.01
CA VAL A 834 -16.88 -33.93 36.66
C VAL A 834 -16.24 -32.54 36.58
N PRO A 835 -14.97 -32.42 36.15
CA PRO A 835 -14.30 -31.12 36.01
C PRO A 835 -15.02 -30.18 35.04
N GLN A 836 -15.04 -28.89 35.36
CA GLN A 836 -15.73 -27.87 34.54
C GLN A 836 -15.16 -27.81 33.11
N GLU A 837 -13.86 -28.04 32.92
CA GLU A 837 -13.21 -28.04 31.59
C GLU A 837 -13.70 -29.14 30.64
N ARG A 838 -14.43 -30.16 31.14
CA ARG A 838 -15.04 -31.21 30.31
C ARG A 838 -16.45 -30.88 29.86
N THR A 839 -16.95 -29.71 30.25
CA THR A 839 -18.28 -29.21 29.97
C THR A 839 -18.18 -27.97 29.09
N LEU A 840 -18.60 -28.07 27.83
CA LEU A 840 -18.41 -27.02 26.84
C LEU A 840 -19.75 -26.33 26.50
N LEU A 841 -19.71 -24.99 26.48
CA LEU A 841 -20.89 -24.13 26.34
C LEU A 841 -20.84 -23.34 25.03
N ASN A 842 -22.01 -22.98 24.49
CA ASN A 842 -22.20 -22.07 23.36
C ASN A 842 -21.35 -22.39 22.12
N PHE A 843 -21.79 -23.42 21.39
CA PHE A 843 -21.43 -23.64 20.00
C PHE A 843 -22.45 -23.02 19.06
#